data_AF-A0A351YX10-F1
#
_entry.id   AF-A0A351YX10-F1
#
_cell.length_a   1.000
_cell.length_b   1.000
_cell.length_c   1.000
_cell.angle_alpha   90.00
_cell.angle_beta   90.00
_cell.angle_gamma   90.00
#
_symmetry.space_group_name_H-M   'P 1'
#
loop_
_entity.id
_entity.type
_entity.pdbx_description
1 polymer ?
#
loop_
_entity_poly.entity_id
_entity_poly.type
_entity_poly.pdbx_seq_one_letter_code
_entity_poly.pdbx_strand_id
1 'polypeptide(L)'
;PLQGEWKNVQALVIDNHEPCGIYYSLTGSDPLVSGFAYDRPVVIEETGNVKIRITAVYPDSRRDDFTVEYTVKNSATDLAEGDASAEIAQERANENSHLSEQGRAFIDSICQNPLRNYISGDTFPIPKDFKYSFFNGDKPAIPGTELFIDKRNLLERYMPCTIEDSKGRKWHFVIHVVPSLDNKESIASEKLQQDLPFTLVDWENFYYTGTGLIYQIDDLYWSGVHQKIVLDRSIPHTVSFQSISFEKGNPITTYTIPPMPKLKKESTDGGGEVFSIDEEWNGVPFLIGPSRASLSATNVSKGFYKKIYADTFFGDEIKDGFTAGIYYGGIYQGPVKVECTLDKFPPKPPVIHSAGKYKRGSSSSSIVIEAPEGDAIFYSVSEPLVSEEGFSGASEKAFASIDTGDFTAYNGKPLELNSVNESATFYKIQAYCQDKKGNKSALAEYRLILDECSFYLNASAPSGENVEMYEEGSYEHPFTSLEQAAEAINSCEYAILHVQGDVPCSSQIQINRDCLIIGFESSIEFTGQGSLSITGSKASFKDLNISKRQSSKESKNLLQIKNSNVEFEGCELSGVFPGDGILVDSVDSNLAFTATGLTVNAQKYSSCLSSSGGKIVCRNIRSTSSSLDSVNFNVVKGDVDVSTSDFSIIANLGCAIELVKSKASLEENNFYAKLSAKSKTHGAVWNEADSFVLVNKGNNFEGWQ
;
A
#
# COMPACT_ATOMS: atom_id res chain seq x y z
N PRO A 1 5.87 -14.48 27.53
CA PRO A 1 6.60 -14.49 26.24
C PRO A 1 5.99 -15.52 25.28
N LEU A 2 6.24 -15.34 23.99
CA LEU A 2 5.83 -16.28 22.96
C LEU A 2 7.03 -17.00 22.34
N GLN A 3 6.80 -18.24 21.91
CA GLN A 3 7.78 -18.95 21.10
C GLN A 3 7.98 -18.21 19.78
N GLY A 4 9.24 -18.07 19.36
CA GLY A 4 9.58 -17.39 18.11
C GLY A 4 10.93 -16.70 18.16
N GLU A 5 11.23 -15.96 17.10
CA GLU A 5 12.38 -15.08 17.02
C GLU A 5 11.92 -13.62 17.10
N TRP A 6 12.49 -12.88 18.06
CA TRP A 6 12.06 -11.52 18.39
C TRP A 6 13.22 -10.54 18.35
N LYS A 7 12.93 -9.29 17.98
CA LYS A 7 13.88 -8.17 17.95
C LYS A 7 13.94 -7.37 19.26
N ASN A 8 13.23 -7.83 20.29
CA ASN A 8 13.21 -7.23 21.62
C ASN A 8 13.14 -8.28 22.73
N VAL A 9 13.54 -7.88 23.93
CA VAL A 9 13.27 -8.62 25.17
C VAL A 9 11.76 -8.79 25.38
N GLN A 10 11.37 -9.81 26.14
CA GLN A 10 9.99 -10.26 26.20
C GLN A 10 9.39 -10.08 27.60
N ALA A 11 8.09 -9.81 27.68
CA ALA A 11 7.36 -9.83 28.95
C ALA A 11 6.79 -11.23 29.25
N LEU A 12 6.92 -11.71 30.48
CA LEU A 12 6.20 -12.86 31.02
C LEU A 12 4.88 -12.39 31.62
N VAL A 13 3.80 -12.68 30.90
CA VAL A 13 2.42 -12.45 31.33
C VAL A 13 1.73 -13.81 31.34
N ILE A 14 1.08 -14.14 32.45
CA ILE A 14 0.42 -15.42 32.65
C ILE A 14 -1.06 -15.14 32.91
N ASP A 15 -1.92 -15.66 32.03
CA ASP A 15 -3.36 -15.70 32.27
C ASP A 15 -3.65 -16.93 33.15
N ASN A 16 -4.33 -16.71 34.26
CA ASN A 16 -4.64 -17.75 35.21
C ASN A 16 -6.13 -17.74 35.55
N HIS A 17 -6.82 -18.82 35.20
CA HIS A 17 -8.27 -18.94 35.38
C HIS A 17 -8.67 -19.55 36.73
N GLU A 18 -7.72 -20.14 37.46
CA GLU A 18 -7.98 -20.80 38.75
C GLU A 18 -7.00 -20.31 39.82
N PRO A 19 -7.41 -20.19 41.10
CA PRO A 19 -6.48 -19.83 42.17
C PRO A 19 -5.35 -20.86 42.28
N CYS A 20 -4.11 -20.46 41.98
CA CYS A 20 -2.92 -21.32 42.10
C CYS A 20 -1.67 -20.48 42.42
N GLY A 21 -0.66 -21.12 43.01
CA GLY A 21 0.67 -20.54 43.18
C GLY A 21 1.50 -20.77 41.92
N ILE A 22 2.03 -19.71 41.32
CA ILE A 22 2.79 -19.79 40.07
C ILE A 22 4.25 -19.45 40.32
N TYR A 23 5.16 -20.23 39.74
CA TYR A 23 6.60 -20.07 39.85
C TYR A 23 7.25 -20.17 38.48
N TYR A 24 8.36 -19.46 38.25
CA TYR A 24 9.11 -19.54 36.99
C TYR A 24 10.62 -19.59 37.19
N SER A 25 11.34 -20.19 36.24
CA SER A 25 12.81 -20.25 36.19
C SER A 25 13.33 -19.93 34.79
N LEU A 26 14.41 -19.15 34.72
CA LEU A 26 15.14 -18.79 33.49
C LEU A 26 16.38 -19.68 33.25
N THR A 27 16.77 -20.50 34.23
CA THR A 27 17.98 -21.35 34.14
C THR A 27 17.67 -22.75 33.60
N GLY A 28 16.39 -23.04 33.35
CA GLY A 28 15.91 -24.38 32.98
C GLY A 28 15.79 -25.37 34.14
N SER A 29 16.01 -24.94 35.39
CA SER A 29 15.73 -25.72 36.61
C SER A 29 14.23 -25.91 36.85
N ASP A 30 13.86 -26.83 37.75
CA ASP A 30 12.49 -26.90 38.29
C ASP A 30 12.19 -25.60 39.09
N PRO A 31 11.16 -24.82 38.71
CA PRO A 31 10.80 -23.58 39.39
C PRO A 31 10.51 -23.72 40.89
N LEU A 32 10.08 -24.89 41.36
CA LEU A 32 9.84 -25.13 42.80
C LEU A 32 11.12 -25.39 43.60
N VAL A 33 12.21 -25.77 42.92
CA VAL A 33 13.52 -26.00 43.56
C VAL A 33 14.37 -24.75 43.51
N SER A 34 14.38 -24.08 42.36
CA SER A 34 15.18 -22.87 42.11
C SER A 34 14.47 -22.04 41.06
N GLY A 35 13.59 -21.15 41.51
CA GLY A 35 12.77 -20.27 40.69
C GLY A 35 12.21 -19.10 41.50
N PHE A 36 11.44 -18.24 40.84
CA PHE A 36 10.82 -17.05 41.41
C PHE A 36 9.31 -17.24 41.50
N ALA A 37 8.68 -16.77 42.57
CA ALA A 37 7.23 -16.67 42.62
C ALA A 37 6.75 -15.61 41.63
N TYR A 38 5.66 -15.91 40.91
CA TYR A 38 5.03 -15.00 39.98
C TYR A 38 3.84 -14.32 40.65
N ASP A 39 3.95 -13.01 40.87
CA ASP A 39 2.92 -12.18 41.50
C ASP A 39 2.37 -11.09 40.56
N ARG A 40 3.08 -10.77 39.47
CA ARG A 40 2.71 -9.80 38.44
C ARG A 40 3.52 -10.00 37.16
N PRO A 41 3.11 -9.38 36.03
CA PRO A 41 3.92 -9.29 34.83
C PRO A 41 5.37 -8.86 35.10
N VAL A 42 6.31 -9.54 34.44
CA VAL A 42 7.75 -9.28 34.58
C VAL A 42 8.41 -9.22 33.20
N VAL A 43 9.34 -8.29 33.02
CA VAL A 43 10.17 -8.21 31.81
C VAL A 43 11.35 -9.17 31.97
N ILE A 44 11.59 -10.00 30.96
CA ILE A 44 12.70 -10.95 30.92
C ILE A 44 13.82 -10.32 30.09
N GLU A 45 14.83 -9.78 30.77
CA GLU A 45 15.98 -9.06 30.17
C GLU A 45 17.06 -9.99 29.58
N GLU A 46 16.70 -11.23 29.25
CA GLU A 46 17.61 -12.21 28.66
C GLU A 46 17.63 -12.10 27.12
N THR A 47 18.81 -12.23 26.52
CA THR A 47 19.02 -12.21 25.06
C THR A 47 19.53 -13.54 24.53
N GLY A 48 19.48 -13.76 23.21
CA GLY A 48 19.87 -15.03 22.61
C GLY A 48 18.80 -16.10 22.82
N ASN A 49 19.21 -17.37 22.99
CA ASN A 49 18.27 -18.47 23.22
C ASN A 49 17.82 -18.50 24.68
N VAL A 50 16.54 -18.22 24.92
CA VAL A 50 15.95 -18.15 26.25
C VAL A 50 14.99 -19.32 26.45
N LYS A 51 15.10 -20.00 27.59
CA LYS A 51 14.22 -21.08 28.01
C LYS A 51 13.61 -20.76 29.37
N ILE A 52 12.30 -20.61 29.39
CA ILE A 52 11.54 -20.33 30.61
C ILE A 52 10.74 -21.58 30.99
N ARG A 53 10.90 -22.03 32.23
CA ARG A 53 10.03 -23.03 32.84
C ARG A 53 9.05 -22.36 33.79
N ILE A 54 7.80 -22.77 33.76
CA ILE A 54 6.73 -22.24 34.59
C ILE A 54 6.03 -23.41 35.26
N THR A 55 5.75 -23.31 36.56
CA THR A 55 5.02 -24.32 37.32
C THR A 55 3.85 -23.67 38.05
N ALA A 56 2.66 -24.23 37.87
CA ALA A 56 1.46 -23.86 38.63
C ALA A 56 1.14 -24.95 39.67
N VAL A 57 0.87 -24.55 40.91
CA VAL A 57 0.53 -25.43 42.04
C VAL A 57 -0.84 -25.05 42.60
N TYR A 58 -1.79 -25.97 42.52
CA TYR A 58 -3.17 -25.75 42.92
C TYR A 58 -3.41 -26.12 44.40
N PRO A 59 -4.51 -25.63 45.02
CA PRO A 59 -4.84 -25.92 46.42
C PRO A 59 -5.00 -27.42 46.75
N ASP A 60 -5.36 -28.24 45.75
CA ASP A 60 -5.46 -29.71 45.86
C ASP A 60 -4.10 -30.42 45.67
N SER A 61 -3.01 -29.66 45.62
CA SER A 61 -1.64 -30.13 45.34
C SER A 61 -1.41 -30.66 43.93
N ARG A 62 -2.33 -30.43 42.99
CA ARG A 62 -2.07 -30.65 41.56
C ARG A 62 -0.96 -29.72 41.08
N ARG A 63 -0.15 -30.20 40.13
CA ARG A 63 0.97 -29.48 39.53
C ARG A 63 0.86 -29.53 38.00
N ASP A 64 0.92 -28.36 37.36
CA ASP A 64 1.04 -28.22 35.91
C ASP A 64 2.37 -27.53 35.56
N ASP A 65 3.10 -28.03 34.57
CA ASP A 65 4.39 -27.49 34.13
C ASP A 65 4.34 -27.05 32.66
N PHE A 66 4.90 -25.89 32.37
CA PHE A 66 4.98 -25.30 31.04
C PHE A 66 6.43 -24.93 30.70
N THR A 67 6.78 -24.99 29.43
CA THR A 67 8.08 -24.54 28.93
C THR A 67 7.85 -23.66 27.71
N VAL A 68 8.48 -22.48 27.71
CA VAL A 68 8.49 -21.56 26.57
C VAL A 68 9.94 -21.32 26.17
N GLU A 69 10.23 -21.58 24.89
CA GLU A 69 11.55 -21.37 24.30
C GLU A 69 11.44 -20.32 23.18
N TYR A 70 12.32 -19.33 23.19
CA TYR A 70 12.34 -18.27 22.17
C TYR A 70 13.76 -17.72 22.00
N THR A 71 13.97 -16.98 20.92
CA THR A 71 15.25 -16.33 20.63
C THR A 71 15.09 -14.83 20.52
N VAL A 72 15.90 -14.07 21.25
CA VAL A 72 16.00 -12.61 21.08
C VAL A 72 17.22 -12.30 20.23
N LYS A 73 17.00 -11.81 19.02
CA LYS A 73 18.05 -11.34 18.09
C LYS A 73 18.10 -9.82 18.15
N ASN A 74 18.90 -9.25 19.05
CA ASN A 74 19.15 -7.81 19.00
C ASN A 74 19.76 -7.45 17.63
N SER A 75 19.18 -6.46 16.97
CA SER A 75 19.80 -5.82 15.80
C SER A 75 21.00 -5.00 16.27
N ALA A 76 22.12 -5.18 15.56
CA ALA A 76 23.52 -4.92 15.91
C ALA A 76 24.13 -5.85 17.00
N THR A 77 24.90 -6.84 16.50
CA THR A 77 25.95 -7.66 17.16
C THR A 77 25.60 -8.49 18.41
N ASP A 78 25.58 -9.82 18.24
CA ASP A 78 26.23 -10.68 19.24
C ASP A 78 27.69 -10.18 19.36
N LEU A 79 28.10 -9.75 20.56
CA LEU A 79 29.46 -9.36 20.97
C LEU A 79 29.88 -7.90 20.67
N ALA A 80 30.03 -7.10 21.72
CA ALA A 80 31.35 -6.66 22.19
C ALA A 80 31.21 -5.91 23.54
N GLU A 81 31.84 -6.44 24.59
CA GLU A 81 32.25 -5.60 25.73
C GLU A 81 33.25 -4.56 25.20
N GLY A 82 32.91 -3.27 25.31
CA GLY A 82 33.78 -2.18 24.90
C GLY A 82 33.01 -0.97 24.37
N ASP A 83 33.69 0.18 24.34
CA ASP A 83 33.18 1.55 24.10
C ASP A 83 32.69 1.82 22.65
N ALA A 84 31.89 0.91 22.07
CA ALA A 84 31.44 0.90 20.66
C ALA A 84 30.03 1.49 20.44
N SER A 85 29.59 2.42 21.29
CA SER A 85 28.21 2.94 21.27
C SER A 85 27.83 3.68 19.96
N ALA A 86 28.79 4.34 19.31
CA ALA A 86 28.54 5.09 18.08
C ALA A 86 28.41 4.20 16.83
N GLU A 87 29.23 3.15 16.72
CA GLU A 87 29.17 2.20 15.58
C GLU A 87 27.89 1.35 15.64
N ILE A 88 27.52 0.87 16.83
CA ILE A 88 26.27 0.13 17.07
C ILE A 88 25.04 1.00 16.75
N ALA A 89 25.07 2.29 17.10
CA ALA A 89 24.01 3.22 16.75
C ALA A 89 23.90 3.45 15.24
N GLN A 90 25.03 3.55 14.54
CA GLN A 90 25.07 3.69 13.08
C GLN A 90 24.57 2.43 12.36
N GLU A 91 24.94 1.23 12.84
CA GLU A 91 24.46 -0.03 12.29
C GLU A 91 22.95 -0.21 12.49
N ARG A 92 22.42 0.12 13.67
CA ARG A 92 20.97 0.13 13.92
C ARG A 92 20.25 1.14 13.02
N ALA A 93 20.83 2.32 12.81
CA ALA A 93 20.28 3.32 11.90
C ALA A 93 20.25 2.82 10.45
N ASN A 94 21.29 2.10 10.02
CA ASN A 94 21.36 1.48 8.70
C ASN A 94 20.35 0.32 8.56
N GLU A 95 20.23 -0.55 9.56
CA GLU A 95 19.27 -1.68 9.56
C GLU A 95 17.81 -1.21 9.49
N ASN A 96 17.51 -0.09 10.16
CA ASN A 96 16.17 0.51 10.24
C ASN A 96 15.95 1.66 9.23
N SER A 97 16.83 1.83 8.25
CA SER A 97 16.76 2.90 7.25
C SER A 97 15.48 2.89 6.40
N HIS A 98 14.81 1.75 6.27
CA HIS A 98 13.52 1.63 5.59
C HIS A 98 12.33 2.07 6.43
N LEU A 99 12.50 2.25 7.75
CA LEU A 99 11.44 2.67 8.65
C LEU A 99 11.35 4.20 8.71
N SER A 100 10.11 4.70 8.78
CA SER A 100 9.86 6.11 9.09
C SER A 100 10.45 6.52 10.44
N GLU A 101 10.56 7.84 10.69
CA GLU A 101 10.99 8.35 11.99
C GLU A 101 10.05 7.90 13.13
N GLN A 102 8.73 7.90 12.87
CA GLN A 102 7.73 7.40 13.81
C GLN A 102 7.89 5.89 14.05
N GLY A 103 8.18 5.13 12.98
CA GLY A 103 8.45 3.70 13.06
C GLY A 103 9.65 3.38 13.95
N ARG A 104 10.74 4.15 13.81
CA ARG A 104 11.95 4.04 14.64
C ARG A 104 11.70 4.38 16.11
N ALA A 105 11.04 5.51 16.38
CA ALA A 105 10.69 5.89 17.74
C ALA A 105 9.77 4.87 18.43
N PHE A 106 8.84 4.27 17.67
CA PHE A 106 7.94 3.24 18.17
C PHE A 106 8.70 1.98 18.60
N ILE A 107 9.61 1.45 17.74
CA ILE A 107 10.39 0.26 18.10
C ILE A 107 11.31 0.52 19.29
N ASP A 108 11.95 1.69 19.38
CA ASP A 108 12.79 2.05 20.52
C ASP A 108 11.97 2.04 21.81
N SER A 109 10.76 2.57 21.76
CA SER A 109 9.84 2.62 22.90
C SER A 109 9.37 1.24 23.37
N ILE A 110 9.11 0.27 22.49
CA ILE A 110 8.71 -1.09 22.88
C ILE A 110 9.91 -1.96 23.27
N CYS A 111 11.10 -1.70 22.72
CA CYS A 111 12.34 -2.36 23.12
C CYS A 111 12.76 -1.95 24.53
N GLN A 112 12.56 -0.68 24.91
CA GLN A 112 12.82 -0.20 26.27
C GLN A 112 11.85 -0.79 27.29
N ASN A 113 10.58 -0.96 26.92
CA ASN A 113 9.57 -1.56 27.79
C ASN A 113 8.54 -2.35 26.97
N PRO A 114 8.63 -3.70 26.95
CA PRO A 114 7.68 -4.55 26.24
C PRO A 114 6.34 -4.71 26.98
N LEU A 115 6.12 -4.04 28.12
CA LEU A 115 4.83 -3.94 28.80
C LEU A 115 4.29 -2.51 28.70
N ARG A 116 3.34 -2.29 27.81
CA ARG A 116 2.79 -0.97 27.47
C ARG A 116 1.47 -0.75 28.19
N ASN A 117 1.39 0.24 29.06
CA ASN A 117 0.09 0.64 29.61
C ASN A 117 -0.70 1.43 28.57
N TYR A 118 -2.00 1.16 28.50
CA TYR A 118 -2.98 1.88 27.70
C TYR A 118 -4.18 2.23 28.58
N ILE A 119 -4.53 3.51 28.64
CA ILE A 119 -5.70 3.97 29.40
C ILE A 119 -6.88 4.07 28.43
N SER A 120 -8.00 3.45 28.77
CA SER A 120 -9.22 3.47 27.95
C SER A 120 -9.64 4.92 27.66
N GLY A 121 -9.88 5.25 26.39
CA GLY A 121 -10.13 6.62 25.92
C GLY A 121 -8.92 7.35 25.36
N ASP A 122 -7.70 6.84 25.58
CA ASP A 122 -6.50 7.33 24.90
C ASP A 122 -6.36 6.73 23.50
N THR A 123 -5.42 7.24 22.71
CA THR A 123 -5.02 6.65 21.42
C THR A 123 -3.69 5.93 21.55
N PHE A 124 -3.54 4.80 20.86
CA PHE A 124 -2.28 4.04 20.77
C PHE A 124 -1.89 3.84 19.29
N PRO A 125 -0.93 4.60 18.76
CA PRO A 125 -0.58 4.51 17.35
C PRO A 125 0.37 3.33 17.08
N ILE A 126 0.01 2.47 16.13
CA ILE A 126 0.93 1.55 15.46
C ILE A 126 1.32 2.18 14.12
N PRO A 127 2.60 2.52 13.87
CA PRO A 127 3.02 3.16 12.62
C PRO A 127 2.71 2.31 11.38
N LYS A 128 2.43 2.98 10.25
CA LYS A 128 2.13 2.33 8.95
C LYS A 128 3.28 1.48 8.39
N ASP A 129 4.48 1.61 8.96
CA ASP A 129 5.65 0.77 8.67
C ASP A 129 5.43 -0.70 9.06
N PHE A 130 4.46 -0.98 9.93
CA PHE A 130 4.23 -2.30 10.50
C PHE A 130 2.86 -2.86 10.14
N LYS A 131 2.77 -4.19 10.15
CA LYS A 131 1.51 -4.92 10.36
C LYS A 131 1.46 -5.43 11.79
N TYR A 132 0.27 -5.64 12.35
CA TYR A 132 0.08 -6.16 13.70
C TYR A 132 -0.93 -7.32 13.79
N SER A 133 -0.88 -8.03 14.91
CA SER A 133 -1.86 -9.03 15.38
C SER A 133 -1.89 -9.07 16.92
N PHE A 134 -3.05 -9.40 17.51
CA PHE A 134 -3.18 -9.56 18.97
C PHE A 134 -3.16 -11.02 19.45
N PHE A 135 -3.30 -11.99 18.54
CA PHE A 135 -3.35 -13.40 18.90
C PHE A 135 -1.96 -14.04 18.93
N ASN A 136 -1.76 -14.92 19.91
CA ASN A 136 -0.52 -15.64 20.08
C ASN A 136 -0.28 -16.59 18.92
N GLY A 137 0.83 -16.40 18.20
CA GLY A 137 1.22 -17.25 17.06
C GLY A 137 0.69 -16.82 15.70
N ASP A 138 -0.24 -15.86 15.66
CA ASP A 138 -0.78 -15.33 14.41
C ASP A 138 0.24 -14.44 13.69
N LYS A 139 0.31 -14.61 12.37
CA LYS A 139 1.13 -13.73 11.53
C LYS A 139 0.49 -12.33 11.49
N PRO A 140 1.25 -11.26 11.78
CA PRO A 140 0.75 -9.90 11.63
C PRO A 140 0.21 -9.63 10.22
N ALA A 141 -1.04 -9.22 10.14
CA ALA A 141 -1.76 -9.03 8.87
C ALA A 141 -2.44 -7.67 8.76
N ILE A 142 -2.80 -7.06 9.90
CA ILE A 142 -3.54 -5.80 9.94
C ILE A 142 -2.54 -4.64 9.79
N PRO A 143 -2.69 -3.73 8.81
CA PRO A 143 -1.81 -2.57 8.69
C PRO A 143 -1.84 -1.67 9.94
N GLY A 144 -0.69 -1.09 10.27
CA GLY A 144 -0.56 -0.15 11.39
C GLY A 144 -1.58 0.98 11.31
N THR A 145 -2.27 1.19 12.42
CA THR A 145 -3.34 2.17 12.59
C THR A 145 -3.32 2.76 14.00
N GLU A 146 -4.14 3.78 14.22
CA GLU A 146 -4.44 4.25 15.57
C GLU A 146 -5.45 3.31 16.24
N LEU A 147 -5.05 2.75 17.39
CA LEU A 147 -5.90 1.88 18.21
C LEU A 147 -6.62 2.72 19.27
N PHE A 148 -7.89 2.37 19.52
CA PHE A 148 -8.75 3.06 20.46
C PHE A 148 -9.77 2.10 21.09
N ILE A 149 -10.00 2.27 22.39
CA ILE A 149 -11.08 1.64 23.18
C ILE A 149 -11.86 2.79 23.83
N ASP A 150 -13.20 2.69 23.85
CA ASP A 150 -14.05 3.71 24.46
C ASP A 150 -13.65 3.98 25.92
N LYS A 151 -13.61 5.25 26.31
CA LYS A 151 -13.25 5.69 27.67
C LYS A 151 -14.11 5.08 28.79
N ARG A 152 -15.31 4.60 28.47
CA ARG A 152 -16.23 3.94 29.42
C ARG A 152 -15.81 2.51 29.74
N ASN A 153 -14.91 1.91 28.97
CA ASN A 153 -14.46 0.54 29.17
C ASN A 153 -13.95 0.32 30.61
N LEU A 154 -14.48 -0.72 31.24
CA LEU A 154 -14.13 -1.14 32.60
C LEU A 154 -13.47 -2.52 32.63
N LEU A 155 -13.20 -3.12 31.46
CA LEU A 155 -12.44 -4.35 31.37
C LEU A 155 -10.94 -4.03 31.39
N GLU A 156 -10.26 -4.50 32.43
CA GLU A 156 -8.81 -4.47 32.56
C GLU A 156 -8.24 -5.78 32.01
N ARG A 157 -7.21 -5.69 31.16
CA ARG A 157 -6.61 -6.86 30.52
C ARG A 157 -5.20 -6.68 30.01
N TYR A 158 -4.50 -7.80 29.86
CA TYR A 158 -3.22 -7.88 29.16
C TYR A 158 -3.42 -8.49 27.77
N MET A 159 -3.11 -7.73 26.73
CA MET A 159 -3.27 -8.12 25.33
C MET A 159 -1.90 -8.35 24.70
N PRO A 160 -1.60 -9.55 24.17
CA PRO A 160 -0.39 -9.74 23.39
C PRO A 160 -0.48 -8.88 22.12
N CYS A 161 0.63 -8.34 21.65
CA CYS A 161 0.71 -7.63 20.38
C CYS A 161 2.00 -8.00 19.67
N THR A 162 1.88 -8.50 18.46
CA THR A 162 3.01 -8.80 17.58
C THR A 162 2.99 -7.86 16.41
N ILE A 163 4.14 -7.26 16.08
CA ILE A 163 4.30 -6.42 14.88
C ILE A 163 5.36 -7.00 13.94
N GLU A 164 5.16 -6.82 12.64
CA GLU A 164 6.08 -7.22 11.57
C GLU A 164 6.33 -6.05 10.62
N ASP A 165 7.60 -5.78 10.27
CA ASP A 165 7.96 -4.77 9.27
C ASP A 165 8.00 -5.32 7.84
N SER A 166 8.26 -4.45 6.86
CA SER A 166 8.36 -4.86 5.44
C SER A 166 9.49 -5.84 5.13
N LYS A 167 10.46 -6.03 6.04
CA LYS A 167 11.55 -7.01 5.92
C LYS A 167 11.25 -8.33 6.66
N GLY A 168 10.06 -8.47 7.25
CA GLY A 168 9.65 -9.67 7.99
C GLY A 168 10.25 -9.76 9.40
N ARG A 169 10.84 -8.68 9.93
CA ARG A 169 11.38 -8.64 11.30
C ARG A 169 10.23 -8.46 12.28
N LYS A 170 10.29 -9.14 13.42
CA LYS A 170 9.19 -9.20 14.39
C LYS A 170 9.56 -8.67 15.76
N TRP A 171 8.63 -7.93 16.36
CA TRP A 171 8.67 -7.53 17.76
C TRP A 171 7.40 -8.02 18.45
N HIS A 172 7.53 -8.37 19.72
CA HIS A 172 6.40 -8.81 20.53
C HIS A 172 6.40 -8.06 21.86
N PHE A 173 5.24 -7.51 22.22
CA PHE A 173 5.03 -6.77 23.45
C PHE A 173 3.61 -7.02 23.94
N VAL A 174 3.31 -6.59 25.17
CA VAL A 174 1.99 -6.73 25.78
C VAL A 174 1.43 -5.36 26.09
N ILE A 175 0.16 -5.14 25.71
CA ILE A 175 -0.60 -3.94 26.06
C ILE A 175 -1.45 -4.24 27.29
N HIS A 176 -1.22 -3.52 28.37
CA HIS A 176 -2.03 -3.54 29.57
C HIS A 176 -3.11 -2.46 29.46
N VAL A 177 -4.32 -2.88 29.11
CA VAL A 177 -5.51 -2.02 29.03
C VAL A 177 -6.04 -1.79 30.43
N VAL A 178 -6.10 -0.53 30.84
CA VAL A 178 -6.66 -0.09 32.13
C VAL A 178 -7.82 0.89 31.90
N PRO A 179 -8.80 0.99 32.81
CA PRO A 179 -9.87 1.98 32.71
C PRO A 179 -9.35 3.41 32.92
N SER A 180 -10.11 4.40 32.46
CA SER A 180 -9.84 5.82 32.76
C SER A 180 -10.15 6.16 34.23
N LEU A 181 -9.26 6.91 34.87
CA LEU A 181 -9.40 7.38 36.27
C LEU A 181 -10.58 8.36 36.46
N ASP A 182 -11.07 8.98 35.39
CA ASP A 182 -12.19 9.92 35.38
C ASP A 182 -13.57 9.24 35.31
N ASN A 183 -13.65 7.93 35.53
CA ASN A 183 -14.91 7.22 35.46
C ASN A 183 -15.80 7.54 36.69
N LYS A 184 -16.56 8.65 36.57
CA LYS A 184 -17.50 9.22 37.56
C LYS A 184 -18.62 8.25 37.98
N GLU A 185 -18.73 7.10 37.32
CA GLU A 185 -19.70 6.05 37.63
C GLU A 185 -19.24 5.09 38.74
N SER A 186 -17.98 5.20 39.18
CA SER A 186 -17.50 4.43 40.34
C SER A 186 -18.08 4.97 41.66
N ILE A 187 -18.64 4.09 42.47
CA ILE A 187 -19.12 4.42 43.82
C ILE A 187 -17.98 4.17 44.82
N ALA A 188 -17.60 5.20 45.58
CA ALA A 188 -16.48 5.12 46.53
C ALA A 188 -16.70 4.03 47.60
N SER A 189 -15.69 3.15 47.74
CA SER A 189 -15.70 1.98 48.62
C SER A 189 -15.78 2.29 50.11
N GLU A 190 -15.19 3.42 50.53
CA GLU A 190 -15.09 3.84 51.93
C GLU A 190 -16.46 4.14 52.58
N LYS A 191 -17.51 4.39 51.80
CA LYS A 191 -18.87 4.64 52.29
C LYS A 191 -19.74 3.38 52.40
N LEU A 192 -19.23 2.23 51.97
CA LEU A 192 -20.01 1.00 51.79
C LEU A 192 -19.54 -0.17 52.67
N GLN A 193 -18.34 -0.11 53.26
CA GLN A 193 -17.84 -1.21 54.09
C GLN A 193 -18.58 -1.27 55.44
N GLN A 194 -19.40 -2.30 55.63
CA GLN A 194 -19.94 -2.66 56.95
C GLN A 194 -19.01 -3.67 57.62
N ASP A 195 -18.65 -3.41 58.87
CA ASP A 195 -17.93 -4.37 59.71
C ASP A 195 -18.92 -5.43 60.21
N LEU A 196 -18.97 -6.56 59.50
CA LEU A 196 -19.88 -7.66 59.79
C LEU A 196 -19.08 -8.84 60.33
N PRO A 197 -19.62 -9.57 61.33
CA PRO A 197 -18.96 -10.72 61.93
C PRO A 197 -19.06 -11.98 61.04
N PHE A 198 -19.09 -11.82 59.71
CA PHE A 198 -19.11 -12.91 58.75
C PHE A 198 -18.53 -12.47 57.40
N THR A 199 -18.22 -13.45 56.55
CA THR A 199 -17.87 -13.23 55.14
C THR A 199 -18.62 -14.22 54.25
N LEU A 200 -18.89 -13.78 53.02
CA LEU A 200 -19.34 -14.63 51.92
C LEU A 200 -18.13 -14.85 50.99
N VAL A 201 -17.83 -16.11 50.67
CA VAL A 201 -16.73 -16.47 49.77
C VAL A 201 -17.22 -16.65 48.33
N ASP A 202 -18.46 -17.09 48.18
CA ASP A 202 -19.24 -17.16 46.95
C ASP A 202 -20.73 -17.02 47.31
N TRP A 203 -21.61 -17.28 46.34
CA TRP A 203 -23.06 -17.13 46.52
C TRP A 203 -23.59 -17.93 47.70
N GLU A 204 -23.19 -19.19 47.85
CA GLU A 204 -23.81 -20.13 48.78
C GLU A 204 -23.06 -20.20 50.11
N ASN A 205 -21.76 -19.90 50.12
CA ASN A 205 -20.89 -20.26 51.22
C ASN A 205 -20.67 -19.09 52.21
N PHE A 206 -21.34 -19.22 53.37
CA PHE A 206 -21.27 -18.32 54.50
C PHE A 206 -20.25 -18.81 55.55
N TYR A 207 -19.46 -17.87 56.06
CA TYR A 207 -18.49 -18.12 57.14
C TYR A 207 -18.63 -17.06 58.23
N TYR A 208 -18.93 -17.49 59.45
CA TYR A 208 -18.89 -16.64 60.62
C TYR A 208 -17.44 -16.32 61.00
N THR A 209 -17.15 -15.06 61.33
CA THR A 209 -15.81 -14.56 61.69
C THR A 209 -15.80 -13.78 63.01
N GLY A 210 -16.95 -13.54 63.62
CA GLY A 210 -17.08 -12.77 64.86
C GLY A 210 -16.35 -13.41 66.05
N THR A 211 -15.80 -12.55 66.91
CA THR A 211 -15.23 -12.92 68.21
C THR A 211 -16.08 -12.30 69.32
N GLY A 212 -16.49 -13.09 70.32
CA GLY A 212 -17.34 -12.62 71.42
C GLY A 212 -18.83 -12.40 71.07
N LEU A 213 -19.25 -12.74 69.85
CA LEU A 213 -20.64 -12.71 69.41
C LEU A 213 -21.16 -14.13 69.14
N ILE A 214 -22.48 -14.29 69.09
CA ILE A 214 -23.20 -15.44 68.53
C ILE A 214 -24.09 -14.94 67.40
N TYR A 215 -24.35 -15.80 66.42
CA TYR A 215 -25.17 -15.50 65.26
C TYR A 215 -26.34 -16.47 65.10
N GLN A 216 -27.36 -16.05 64.37
CA GLN A 216 -28.52 -16.81 63.96
C GLN A 216 -28.79 -16.49 62.49
N ILE A 217 -29.07 -17.49 61.67
CA ILE A 217 -29.50 -17.31 60.28
C ILE A 217 -30.96 -17.72 60.21
N ASP A 218 -31.82 -16.80 59.75
CA ASP A 218 -33.28 -16.93 59.72
C ASP A 218 -33.81 -17.37 61.10
N ASP A 219 -34.60 -18.45 61.12
CA ASP A 219 -35.21 -19.00 62.34
C ASP A 219 -34.39 -20.14 62.97
N LEU A 220 -33.11 -20.31 62.59
CA LEU A 220 -32.23 -21.35 63.16
C LEU A 220 -31.81 -21.01 64.61
N TYR A 221 -31.21 -21.96 65.33
CA TYR A 221 -30.71 -21.70 66.69
C TYR A 221 -29.47 -20.80 66.68
N TRP A 222 -29.32 -19.97 67.71
CA TRP A 222 -28.11 -19.18 67.96
C TRP A 222 -26.87 -20.07 68.07
N SER A 223 -25.80 -19.68 67.39
CA SER A 223 -24.55 -20.44 67.27
C SER A 223 -23.33 -19.52 67.41
N GLY A 224 -22.24 -20.04 67.96
CA GLY A 224 -20.92 -19.39 67.95
C GLY A 224 -19.88 -20.16 67.13
N VAL A 225 -20.33 -21.16 66.34
CA VAL A 225 -19.43 -22.09 65.66
C VAL A 225 -18.87 -21.46 64.38
N HIS A 226 -17.54 -21.47 64.26
CA HIS A 226 -16.80 -21.07 63.06
C HIS A 226 -16.71 -22.21 62.05
N GLN A 227 -17.84 -22.50 61.39
CA GLN A 227 -17.91 -23.49 60.30
C GLN A 227 -18.60 -22.93 59.07
N LYS A 228 -18.36 -23.57 57.92
CA LYS A 228 -19.03 -23.28 56.66
C LYS A 228 -20.52 -23.57 56.75
N ILE A 229 -21.37 -22.63 56.33
CA ILE A 229 -22.81 -22.82 56.13
C ILE A 229 -23.14 -22.60 54.66
N VAL A 230 -23.98 -23.47 54.09
CA VAL A 230 -24.48 -23.37 52.73
C VAL A 230 -25.87 -22.74 52.77
N LEU A 231 -26.07 -21.67 52.00
CA LEU A 231 -27.30 -20.88 51.91
C LEU A 231 -28.03 -21.13 50.57
N ASP A 232 -29.36 -21.08 50.59
CA ASP A 232 -30.20 -21.13 49.38
C ASP A 232 -30.42 -19.71 48.83
N ARG A 233 -29.66 -19.32 47.82
CA ARG A 233 -29.70 -17.96 47.26
C ARG A 233 -30.87 -17.66 46.33
N SER A 234 -31.85 -18.56 46.23
CA SER A 234 -33.13 -18.27 45.58
C SER A 234 -34.04 -17.38 46.44
N ILE A 235 -33.79 -17.33 47.75
CA ILE A 235 -34.52 -16.51 48.73
C ILE A 235 -33.56 -15.59 49.51
N PRO A 236 -34.06 -14.51 50.12
CA PRO A 236 -33.27 -13.73 51.07
C PRO A 236 -33.09 -14.48 52.40
N HIS A 237 -31.95 -14.25 53.06
CA HIS A 237 -31.64 -14.78 54.39
C HIS A 237 -31.33 -13.66 55.38
N THR A 238 -31.83 -13.74 56.61
CA THR A 238 -31.55 -12.76 57.67
C THR A 238 -30.53 -13.29 58.65
N VAL A 239 -29.38 -12.61 58.75
CA VAL A 239 -28.33 -12.92 59.73
C VAL A 239 -28.49 -11.98 60.91
N SER A 240 -28.78 -12.54 62.08
CA SER A 240 -28.87 -11.83 63.34
C SER A 240 -27.63 -12.11 64.19
N PHE A 241 -27.07 -11.11 64.87
CA PHE A 241 -25.93 -11.29 65.77
C PHE A 241 -26.07 -10.48 67.06
N GLN A 242 -25.58 -11.04 68.17
CA GLN A 242 -25.61 -10.45 69.51
C GLN A 242 -24.42 -10.94 70.36
N SER A 243 -24.21 -10.34 71.54
CA SER A 243 -23.17 -10.76 72.49
C SER A 243 -23.33 -12.20 72.96
N ILE A 244 -22.21 -12.93 73.09
CA ILE A 244 -22.19 -14.30 73.64
C ILE A 244 -22.63 -14.37 75.11
N SER A 245 -22.47 -13.27 75.86
CA SER A 245 -23.04 -13.09 77.20
C SER A 245 -24.55 -12.84 77.08
N PHE A 246 -25.30 -13.89 76.73
CA PHE A 246 -26.73 -13.80 76.47
C PHE A 246 -27.50 -13.34 77.73
N GLU A 247 -28.05 -12.13 77.69
CA GLU A 247 -28.96 -11.57 78.69
C GLU A 247 -30.27 -11.13 78.02
N LYS A 248 -31.39 -11.27 78.76
CA LYS A 248 -32.71 -10.86 78.27
C LYS A 248 -32.73 -9.35 78.02
N GLY A 249 -32.82 -8.94 76.75
CA GLY A 249 -32.81 -7.53 76.35
C GLY A 249 -31.52 -7.09 75.64
N ASN A 250 -30.58 -8.00 75.37
CA ASN A 250 -29.42 -7.69 74.54
C ASN A 250 -29.84 -7.12 73.17
N PRO A 251 -29.17 -6.07 72.67
CA PRO A 251 -29.43 -5.56 71.34
C PRO A 251 -29.06 -6.61 70.29
N ILE A 252 -29.97 -6.87 69.37
CA ILE A 252 -29.75 -7.75 68.22
C ILE A 252 -29.54 -6.88 66.99
N THR A 253 -28.42 -7.10 66.31
CA THR A 253 -28.14 -6.49 65.01
C THR A 253 -28.49 -7.48 63.91
N THR A 254 -29.17 -7.02 62.87
CA THR A 254 -29.60 -7.85 61.74
C THR A 254 -29.01 -7.35 60.43
N TYR A 255 -28.61 -8.27 59.56
CA TYR A 255 -28.23 -8.01 58.18
C TYR A 255 -28.99 -8.96 57.27
N THR A 256 -29.64 -8.46 56.21
CA THR A 256 -30.28 -9.33 55.22
C THR A 256 -29.38 -9.53 54.02
N ILE A 257 -29.10 -10.79 53.75
CA ILE A 257 -28.46 -11.29 52.55
C ILE A 257 -29.56 -11.43 51.47
N PRO A 258 -29.51 -10.68 50.36
CA PRO A 258 -30.56 -10.72 49.34
C PRO A 258 -30.46 -11.98 48.45
N PRO A 259 -31.50 -12.33 47.68
CA PRO A 259 -31.40 -13.35 46.64
C PRO A 259 -30.41 -12.94 45.54
N MET A 260 -30.00 -13.89 44.71
CA MET A 260 -29.12 -13.63 43.56
C MET A 260 -29.83 -12.73 42.52
N PRO A 261 -29.24 -11.59 42.10
CA PRO A 261 -29.84 -10.72 41.11
C PRO A 261 -29.65 -11.25 39.69
N LYS A 262 -30.45 -10.74 38.75
CA LYS A 262 -30.25 -11.01 37.32
C LYS A 262 -29.38 -9.94 36.67
N LEU A 263 -28.35 -10.39 35.94
CA LEU A 263 -27.52 -9.53 35.11
C LEU A 263 -28.18 -9.35 33.73
N LYS A 264 -28.31 -8.10 33.29
CA LYS A 264 -28.78 -7.73 31.97
C LYS A 264 -27.62 -7.35 31.06
N LYS A 265 -27.73 -7.72 29.78
CA LYS A 265 -26.76 -7.46 28.71
C LYS A 265 -27.43 -6.68 27.57
N GLU A 266 -26.78 -5.64 27.07
CA GLU A 266 -27.21 -4.83 25.93
C GLU A 266 -26.03 -4.59 24.99
N SER A 267 -26.22 -4.77 23.68
CA SER A 267 -25.21 -4.41 22.67
C SER A 267 -25.32 -2.93 22.29
N THR A 268 -24.21 -2.33 21.90
CA THR A 268 -24.16 -0.93 21.45
C THR A 268 -23.83 -0.83 19.96
N ASP A 269 -24.18 0.31 19.35
CA ASP A 269 -23.96 0.57 17.92
C ASP A 269 -22.46 0.57 17.53
N GLY A 270 -21.54 0.73 18.50
CA GLY A 270 -20.09 0.71 18.30
C GLY A 270 -19.43 -0.66 18.48
N GLY A 271 -20.22 -1.73 18.57
CA GLY A 271 -19.73 -3.09 18.76
C GLY A 271 -19.33 -3.44 20.20
N GLY A 272 -19.47 -2.50 21.16
CA GLY A 272 -19.29 -2.74 22.59
C GLY A 272 -20.53 -3.33 23.27
N GLU A 273 -20.39 -3.80 24.50
CA GLU A 273 -21.48 -4.39 25.30
C GLU A 273 -21.61 -3.70 26.67
N VAL A 274 -22.85 -3.51 27.13
CA VAL A 274 -23.20 -2.95 28.45
C VAL A 274 -23.82 -4.04 29.31
N PHE A 275 -23.29 -4.18 30.52
CA PHE A 275 -23.79 -5.09 31.55
C PHE A 275 -24.32 -4.29 32.73
N SER A 276 -25.48 -4.67 33.27
CA SER A 276 -26.11 -3.93 34.36
C SER A 276 -26.97 -4.82 35.25
N ILE A 277 -27.18 -4.39 36.48
CA ILE A 277 -28.20 -4.95 37.38
C ILE A 277 -29.22 -3.84 37.63
N ASP A 278 -30.37 -3.95 36.98
CA ASP A 278 -31.47 -2.99 37.12
C ASP A 278 -32.33 -3.26 38.38
N GLU A 279 -32.13 -4.42 39.03
CA GLU A 279 -32.84 -4.83 40.24
C GLU A 279 -32.30 -4.11 41.48
N GLU A 280 -33.21 -3.64 42.33
CA GLU A 280 -32.91 -3.16 43.68
C GLU A 280 -33.63 -4.06 44.69
N TRP A 281 -32.97 -4.36 45.81
CA TRP A 281 -33.58 -5.10 46.90
C TRP A 281 -33.69 -4.18 48.12
N ASN A 282 -34.92 -3.98 48.63
CA ASN A 282 -35.24 -3.01 49.68
C ASN A 282 -34.70 -1.59 49.41
N GLY A 283 -34.72 -1.14 48.15
CA GLY A 283 -34.25 0.19 47.75
C GLY A 283 -32.73 0.36 47.77
N VAL A 284 -31.98 -0.74 47.90
CA VAL A 284 -30.52 -0.76 47.81
C VAL A 284 -30.12 -1.46 46.50
N PRO A 285 -29.31 -0.82 45.64
CA PRO A 285 -28.88 -1.42 44.38
C PRO A 285 -27.77 -2.45 44.60
N PHE A 286 -27.70 -3.42 43.69
CA PHE A 286 -26.51 -4.24 43.53
C PHE A 286 -25.45 -3.49 42.73
N LEU A 287 -24.18 -3.78 43.03
CA LEU A 287 -23.03 -3.21 42.35
C LEU A 287 -22.17 -4.33 41.79
N ILE A 288 -21.55 -4.04 40.66
CA ILE A 288 -20.63 -4.92 39.95
C ILE A 288 -19.22 -4.40 40.19
N GLY A 289 -18.27 -5.28 40.49
CA GLY A 289 -16.88 -4.93 40.74
C GLY A 289 -15.95 -6.11 40.49
N PRO A 290 -14.69 -6.04 40.96
CA PRO A 290 -13.74 -7.14 40.79
C PRO A 290 -14.21 -8.38 41.56
N SER A 291 -14.08 -9.56 40.95
CA SER A 291 -14.33 -10.83 41.67
C SER A 291 -13.23 -11.12 42.68
N ARG A 292 -13.58 -11.71 43.84
CA ARG A 292 -12.60 -12.21 44.83
C ARG A 292 -12.01 -13.57 44.46
N ALA A 293 -12.69 -14.30 43.58
CA ALA A 293 -12.37 -15.69 43.24
C ALA A 293 -11.70 -15.86 41.87
N SER A 294 -11.62 -14.79 41.06
CA SER A 294 -11.12 -14.86 39.69
C SER A 294 -9.82 -14.06 39.53
N LEU A 295 -8.80 -14.73 39.02
CA LEU A 295 -7.53 -14.15 38.54
C LEU A 295 -7.49 -14.01 37.01
N SER A 296 -8.63 -14.16 36.33
CA SER A 296 -8.71 -14.07 34.86
C SER A 296 -8.01 -12.81 34.33
N ALA A 297 -7.28 -12.96 33.21
CA ALA A 297 -6.65 -11.85 32.51
C ALA A 297 -7.65 -10.81 31.98
N THR A 298 -8.95 -11.11 31.94
CA THR A 298 -9.99 -10.09 31.78
C THR A 298 -10.80 -9.99 33.05
N ASN A 299 -10.65 -8.89 33.77
CA ASN A 299 -11.41 -8.62 34.98
C ASN A 299 -12.07 -7.25 34.91
N VAL A 300 -13.10 -7.07 35.71
CA VAL A 300 -13.64 -5.74 35.99
C VAL A 300 -12.60 -4.99 36.80
N SER A 301 -12.29 -3.77 36.37
CA SER A 301 -11.35 -2.92 37.09
C SER A 301 -11.78 -2.66 38.52
N LYS A 302 -10.82 -2.25 39.37
CA LYS A 302 -11.10 -1.89 40.77
C LYS A 302 -12.14 -0.77 40.87
N GLY A 303 -13.24 -1.06 41.57
CA GLY A 303 -14.33 -0.11 41.81
C GLY A 303 -15.67 -0.83 41.98
N PHE A 304 -16.72 -0.05 42.24
CA PHE A 304 -18.09 -0.53 42.31
C PHE A 304 -18.95 0.25 41.32
N TYR A 305 -19.64 -0.47 40.43
CA TYR A 305 -20.33 0.12 39.30
C TYR A 305 -21.76 -0.41 39.20
N LYS A 306 -22.70 0.45 38.81
CA LYS A 306 -24.07 0.00 38.48
C LYS A 306 -24.14 -0.65 37.10
N LYS A 307 -23.27 -0.19 36.19
CA LYS A 307 -23.16 -0.66 34.82
C LYS A 307 -21.69 -0.83 34.44
N ILE A 308 -21.41 -1.78 33.57
CA ILE A 308 -20.10 -2.04 33.01
C ILE A 308 -20.19 -1.93 31.51
N TYR A 309 -19.33 -1.12 30.92
CA TYR A 309 -19.10 -1.09 29.48
C TYR A 309 -17.87 -1.93 29.16
N ALA A 310 -18.01 -2.82 28.19
CA ALA A 310 -16.95 -3.67 27.68
C ALA A 310 -16.67 -3.33 26.22
N ASP A 311 -15.39 -3.16 25.89
CA ASP A 311 -14.93 -2.87 24.54
C ASP A 311 -13.53 -3.42 24.30
N THR A 312 -13.12 -3.49 23.03
CA THR A 312 -11.78 -3.93 22.64
C THR A 312 -11.22 -3.16 21.44
N PHE A 313 -9.95 -3.39 21.12
CA PHE A 313 -9.26 -2.77 19.99
C PHE A 313 -9.73 -3.33 18.64
N PHE A 314 -9.57 -2.52 17.59
CA PHE A 314 -9.68 -2.99 16.22
C PHE A 314 -8.63 -4.07 15.92
N GLY A 315 -9.04 -5.23 15.42
CA GLY A 315 -8.20 -6.40 15.22
C GLY A 315 -8.21 -7.41 16.38
N ASP A 316 -9.01 -7.19 17.43
CA ASP A 316 -9.18 -8.11 18.56
C ASP A 316 -10.59 -8.74 18.61
N GLU A 317 -10.70 -9.84 19.34
CA GLU A 317 -11.97 -10.51 19.67
C GLU A 317 -11.95 -11.04 21.12
N ILE A 318 -13.13 -11.05 21.74
CA ILE A 318 -13.38 -11.61 23.07
C ILE A 318 -14.49 -12.64 22.93
N LYS A 319 -14.24 -13.89 23.32
CA LYS A 319 -15.20 -14.99 23.20
C LYS A 319 -15.63 -15.58 24.54
N ASP A 320 -14.72 -15.66 25.50
CA ASP A 320 -14.93 -16.39 26.77
C ASP A 320 -15.52 -15.55 27.91
N GLY A 321 -15.80 -14.28 27.65
CA GLY A 321 -16.40 -13.39 28.65
C GLY A 321 -15.43 -12.84 29.69
N PHE A 322 -15.96 -12.48 30.85
CA PHE A 322 -15.20 -12.10 32.04
C PHE A 322 -15.91 -12.56 33.32
N THR A 323 -15.21 -12.54 34.45
CA THR A 323 -15.82 -12.81 35.76
C THR A 323 -15.93 -11.52 36.56
N ALA A 324 -17.10 -11.22 37.10
CA ALA A 324 -17.35 -10.07 37.94
C ALA A 324 -17.75 -10.48 39.36
N GLY A 325 -17.44 -9.65 40.34
CA GLY A 325 -17.97 -9.76 41.70
C GLY A 325 -19.27 -8.96 41.84
N ILE A 326 -20.27 -9.55 42.49
CA ILE A 326 -21.50 -8.84 42.85
C ILE A 326 -21.44 -8.40 44.31
N TYR A 327 -21.84 -7.16 44.56
CA TYR A 327 -21.84 -6.53 45.86
C TYR A 327 -23.22 -5.97 46.18
N TYR A 328 -23.64 -6.12 47.44
CA TYR A 328 -24.88 -5.57 47.95
C TYR A 328 -24.59 -4.89 49.28
N GLY A 329 -24.98 -3.61 49.42
CA GLY A 329 -24.65 -2.82 50.61
C GLY A 329 -23.14 -2.75 50.92
N GLY A 330 -22.29 -2.88 49.90
CA GLY A 330 -20.82 -2.94 50.03
C GLY A 330 -20.24 -4.30 50.40
N ILE A 331 -21.08 -5.30 50.67
CA ILE A 331 -20.65 -6.65 51.03
C ILE A 331 -20.65 -7.53 49.79
N TYR A 332 -19.53 -8.21 49.56
CA TYR A 332 -19.39 -9.19 48.49
C TYR A 332 -20.42 -10.30 48.65
N GLN A 333 -21.13 -10.62 47.59
CA GLN A 333 -22.16 -11.65 47.55
C GLN A 333 -21.67 -12.92 46.86
N GLY A 334 -20.93 -12.79 45.77
CA GLY A 334 -20.41 -13.91 45.00
C GLY A 334 -19.95 -13.51 43.59
N PRO A 335 -19.24 -14.41 42.89
CA PRO A 335 -18.82 -14.17 41.51
C PRO A 335 -19.95 -14.47 40.51
N VAL A 336 -19.97 -13.76 39.39
CA VAL A 336 -20.82 -14.09 38.23
C VAL A 336 -19.93 -14.18 36.99
N LYS A 337 -20.05 -15.28 36.24
CA LYS A 337 -19.43 -15.40 34.92
C LYS A 337 -20.33 -14.71 33.90
N VAL A 338 -19.77 -13.78 33.15
CA VAL A 338 -20.47 -12.93 32.20
C VAL A 338 -20.05 -13.31 30.80
N GLU A 339 -20.98 -13.79 29.98
CA GLU A 339 -20.75 -14.03 28.56
C GLU A 339 -20.63 -12.68 27.82
N CYS A 340 -19.45 -12.44 27.25
CA CYS A 340 -19.14 -11.25 26.47
C CYS A 340 -18.59 -11.71 25.12
N THR A 341 -19.17 -11.20 24.03
CA THR A 341 -18.73 -11.54 22.68
C THR A 341 -18.51 -10.27 21.88
N LEU A 342 -17.27 -9.80 21.90
CA LEU A 342 -16.84 -8.61 21.16
C LEU A 342 -16.00 -9.07 19.98
N ASP A 343 -16.31 -8.57 18.80
CA ASP A 343 -15.62 -8.91 17.57
C ASP A 343 -15.36 -7.64 16.77
N LYS A 344 -14.10 -7.20 16.80
CA LYS A 344 -13.60 -6.10 15.99
C LYS A 344 -12.53 -6.58 15.02
N PHE A 345 -12.51 -7.87 14.69
CA PHE A 345 -11.57 -8.42 13.75
C PHE A 345 -12.00 -8.06 12.32
N PRO A 346 -11.16 -7.38 11.51
CA PRO A 346 -11.56 -7.00 10.17
C PRO A 346 -11.68 -8.21 9.24
N PRO A 347 -12.67 -8.22 8.33
CA PRO A 347 -12.71 -9.22 7.26
C PRO A 347 -11.53 -9.03 6.30
N LYS A 348 -11.30 -10.04 5.45
CA LYS A 348 -10.26 -9.97 4.41
C LYS A 348 -10.63 -8.94 3.34
N PRO A 349 -9.65 -8.19 2.79
CA PRO A 349 -9.89 -7.28 1.67
C PRO A 349 -10.47 -8.00 0.46
N PRO A 350 -11.30 -7.32 -0.35
CA PRO A 350 -11.83 -7.90 -1.58
C PRO A 350 -10.73 -8.04 -2.63
N VAL A 351 -10.96 -8.91 -3.62
CA VAL A 351 -10.10 -9.04 -4.80
C VAL A 351 -10.78 -8.34 -5.97
N ILE A 352 -10.09 -7.39 -6.59
CA ILE A 352 -10.57 -6.66 -7.77
C ILE A 352 -9.83 -7.20 -8.99
N HIS A 353 -10.56 -7.59 -10.03
CA HIS A 353 -9.98 -8.11 -11.27
C HIS A 353 -10.92 -7.94 -12.46
N SER A 354 -10.39 -8.09 -13.67
CA SER A 354 -11.17 -8.10 -14.90
C SER A 354 -11.94 -9.44 -15.04
N ALA A 355 -13.22 -9.39 -15.44
CA ALA A 355 -14.11 -10.55 -15.64
C ALA A 355 -13.61 -11.54 -16.72
N GLY A 356 -12.62 -11.15 -17.52
CA GLY A 356 -11.89 -12.00 -18.46
C GLY A 356 -10.41 -11.62 -18.53
N LYS A 357 -9.62 -12.34 -19.34
CA LYS A 357 -8.26 -11.87 -19.68
C LYS A 357 -8.39 -10.46 -20.27
N TYR A 358 -7.82 -9.48 -19.60
CA TYR A 358 -7.73 -8.11 -20.11
C TYR A 358 -7.26 -8.18 -21.57
N LYS A 359 -8.08 -7.70 -22.50
CA LYS A 359 -7.72 -7.64 -23.92
C LYS A 359 -7.20 -6.25 -24.17
N ARG A 360 -5.91 -6.12 -24.46
CA ARG A 360 -5.30 -4.84 -24.83
C ARG A 360 -5.97 -4.25 -26.07
N GLY A 361 -5.97 -2.93 -26.18
CA GLY A 361 -6.66 -2.23 -27.27
C GLY A 361 -8.18 -2.17 -27.08
N SER A 362 -8.70 -2.51 -25.90
CA SER A 362 -10.14 -2.44 -25.65
C SER A 362 -10.51 -1.04 -25.15
N SER A 363 -11.44 -0.40 -25.85
CA SER A 363 -12.20 0.76 -25.36
C SER A 363 -13.13 0.43 -24.20
N SER A 364 -13.12 -0.81 -23.68
CA SER A 364 -13.95 -1.22 -22.55
C SER A 364 -13.32 -2.33 -21.71
N SER A 365 -13.65 -2.37 -20.43
CA SER A 365 -13.34 -3.48 -19.53
C SER A 365 -14.46 -3.69 -18.51
N SER A 366 -14.70 -4.95 -18.19
CA SER A 366 -15.70 -5.38 -17.22
C SER A 366 -14.98 -5.82 -15.95
N ILE A 367 -15.13 -5.05 -14.87
CA ILE A 367 -14.42 -5.27 -13.60
C ILE A 367 -15.33 -5.96 -12.58
N VAL A 368 -14.82 -7.02 -11.96
CA VAL A 368 -15.49 -7.78 -10.91
C VAL A 368 -14.75 -7.60 -9.59
N ILE A 369 -15.53 -7.50 -8.51
CA ILE A 369 -15.02 -7.38 -7.15
C ILE A 369 -15.57 -8.55 -6.33
N GLU A 370 -14.69 -9.37 -5.76
CA GLU A 370 -15.07 -10.57 -5.01
C GLU A 370 -14.65 -10.47 -3.54
N ALA A 371 -15.56 -10.84 -2.65
CA ALA A 371 -15.30 -10.98 -1.22
C ALA A 371 -14.82 -12.40 -0.95
N PRO A 372 -13.67 -12.61 -0.26
CA PRO A 372 -13.16 -13.94 0.05
C PRO A 372 -14.13 -14.80 0.88
N GLU A 373 -14.95 -14.17 1.74
CA GLU A 373 -15.79 -14.86 2.73
C GLU A 373 -17.28 -14.48 2.63
N GLY A 374 -17.70 -13.87 1.50
CA GLY A 374 -19.09 -13.49 1.26
C GLY A 374 -19.58 -12.26 2.03
N ASP A 375 -18.64 -11.46 2.55
CA ASP A 375 -18.91 -10.17 3.19
C ASP A 375 -19.51 -9.14 2.22
N ALA A 376 -20.17 -8.10 2.77
CA ALA A 376 -20.68 -7.01 1.95
C ALA A 376 -19.53 -6.20 1.38
N ILE A 377 -19.56 -5.90 0.08
CA ILE A 377 -18.49 -5.15 -0.60
C ILE A 377 -18.97 -3.71 -0.80
N PHE A 378 -18.09 -2.77 -0.53
CA PHE A 378 -18.26 -1.37 -0.87
C PHE A 378 -17.12 -0.93 -1.78
N TYR A 379 -17.41 -0.16 -2.82
CA TYR A 379 -16.44 0.28 -3.80
C TYR A 379 -16.66 1.74 -4.22
N SER A 380 -15.59 2.34 -4.73
CA SER A 380 -15.56 3.67 -5.33
C SER A 380 -14.72 3.62 -6.60
N VAL A 381 -15.08 4.44 -7.59
CA VAL A 381 -14.41 4.54 -8.89
C VAL A 381 -14.14 5.99 -9.15
N SER A 382 -12.90 6.34 -9.48
CA SER A 382 -12.54 7.70 -9.84
C SER A 382 -13.32 8.18 -11.06
N GLU A 383 -13.49 9.50 -11.16
CA GLU A 383 -13.80 10.12 -12.45
C GLU A 383 -12.73 9.74 -13.49
N PRO A 384 -13.09 9.59 -14.77
CA PRO A 384 -12.15 9.22 -15.81
C PRO A 384 -11.12 10.33 -16.00
N LEU A 385 -9.85 9.99 -15.85
CA LEU A 385 -8.77 10.85 -16.29
C LEU A 385 -8.49 10.53 -17.77
N VAL A 386 -8.59 11.54 -18.65
CA VAL A 386 -8.51 11.36 -20.11
C VAL A 386 -7.26 12.05 -20.66
N SER A 387 -6.59 11.41 -21.62
CA SER A 387 -5.49 11.99 -22.38
C SER A 387 -5.60 11.65 -23.87
N GLU A 388 -5.58 12.67 -24.73
CA GLU A 388 -5.61 12.52 -26.19
C GLU A 388 -4.29 11.95 -26.74
N GLU A 389 -3.18 12.19 -26.05
CA GLU A 389 -1.84 11.72 -26.43
C GLU A 389 -1.32 10.63 -25.48
N GLY A 390 -2.20 9.90 -24.78
CA GLY A 390 -1.79 8.83 -23.86
C GLY A 390 -1.15 9.34 -22.55
N PHE A 391 -0.74 8.40 -21.68
CA PHE A 391 -0.16 8.71 -20.36
C PHE A 391 1.37 8.59 -20.28
N SER A 392 2.05 8.73 -21.40
CA SER A 392 3.53 8.65 -21.44
C SER A 392 4.18 9.69 -20.53
N GLY A 393 5.12 9.25 -19.69
CA GLY A 393 5.81 10.11 -18.73
C GLY A 393 5.01 10.46 -17.47
N ALA A 394 3.77 9.97 -17.33
CA ALA A 394 3.01 10.13 -16.09
C ALA A 394 3.69 9.38 -14.94
N SER A 395 3.88 10.06 -13.80
CA SER A 395 4.48 9.43 -12.62
C SER A 395 3.47 8.55 -11.87
N GLU A 396 3.94 7.44 -11.28
CA GLU A 396 3.15 6.63 -10.35
C GLU A 396 2.49 7.45 -9.23
N LYS A 397 3.16 8.51 -8.78
CA LYS A 397 2.63 9.44 -7.78
C LYS A 397 1.39 10.17 -8.26
N ALA A 398 1.34 10.54 -9.54
CA ALA A 398 0.19 11.22 -10.13
C ALA A 398 -1.03 10.29 -10.12
N PHE A 399 -0.88 9.02 -10.51
CA PHE A 399 -1.97 8.04 -10.44
C PHE A 399 -2.38 7.72 -9.01
N ALA A 400 -1.41 7.57 -8.09
CA ALA A 400 -1.67 7.27 -6.70
C ALA A 400 -2.51 8.36 -6.00
N SER A 401 -2.30 9.63 -6.36
CA SER A 401 -3.03 10.77 -5.78
C SER A 401 -4.47 10.94 -6.27
N ILE A 402 -4.92 10.17 -7.26
CA ILE A 402 -6.28 10.28 -7.77
C ILE A 402 -7.27 9.82 -6.71
N ASP A 403 -8.29 10.65 -6.47
CA ASP A 403 -9.39 10.34 -5.55
C ASP A 403 -10.45 9.50 -6.25
N THR A 404 -11.02 8.56 -5.51
CA THR A 404 -12.09 7.68 -6.00
C THR A 404 -13.48 8.15 -5.55
N GLY A 405 -13.56 9.13 -4.65
CA GLY A 405 -14.81 9.66 -4.13
C GLY A 405 -15.52 8.73 -3.13
N ASP A 406 -16.84 8.85 -3.06
CA ASP A 406 -17.65 8.14 -2.06
C ASP A 406 -17.84 6.66 -2.37
N PHE A 407 -17.81 5.83 -1.31
CA PHE A 407 -18.05 4.39 -1.42
C PHE A 407 -19.53 4.06 -1.52
N THR A 408 -19.87 3.13 -2.42
CA THR A 408 -21.22 2.61 -2.62
C THR A 408 -21.24 1.09 -2.49
N ALA A 409 -22.39 0.53 -2.11
CA ALA A 409 -22.53 -0.92 -1.96
C ALA A 409 -22.48 -1.62 -3.32
N TYR A 410 -21.63 -2.63 -3.45
CA TYR A 410 -21.50 -3.44 -4.65
C TYR A 410 -22.66 -4.43 -4.75
N ASN A 411 -23.32 -4.47 -5.91
CA ASN A 411 -24.51 -5.31 -6.15
C ASN A 411 -24.19 -6.66 -6.81
N GLY A 412 -22.90 -7.00 -6.94
CA GLY A 412 -22.43 -8.23 -7.60
C GLY A 412 -22.44 -8.19 -9.13
N LYS A 413 -22.84 -7.07 -9.75
CA LYS A 413 -22.76 -6.91 -11.21
C LYS A 413 -21.41 -6.34 -11.61
N PRO A 414 -20.82 -6.80 -12.72
CA PRO A 414 -19.58 -6.22 -13.22
C PRO A 414 -19.71 -4.71 -13.46
N LEU A 415 -18.62 -3.98 -13.20
CA LEU A 415 -18.47 -2.57 -13.49
C LEU A 415 -17.99 -2.42 -14.93
N GLU A 416 -18.83 -1.88 -15.79
CA GLU A 416 -18.48 -1.64 -17.20
C GLU A 416 -17.82 -0.26 -17.32
N LEU A 417 -16.51 -0.25 -17.55
CA LEU A 417 -15.72 0.96 -17.76
C LEU A 417 -15.36 1.07 -19.23
N ASN A 418 -15.40 2.29 -19.78
CA ASN A 418 -15.10 2.55 -21.18
C ASN A 418 -14.06 3.66 -21.34
N SER A 419 -13.31 3.65 -22.45
CA SER A 419 -12.56 4.82 -22.89
C SER A 419 -13.54 5.96 -23.20
N VAL A 420 -13.09 7.19 -22.95
CA VAL A 420 -13.86 8.40 -23.22
C VAL A 420 -13.34 9.00 -24.51
N ASN A 421 -14.22 9.21 -25.48
CA ASN A 421 -13.91 9.81 -26.78
C ASN A 421 -12.71 9.16 -27.51
N GLU A 422 -12.62 7.82 -27.47
CA GLU A 422 -11.53 7.05 -28.13
C GLU A 422 -10.12 7.46 -27.65
N SER A 423 -10.03 8.11 -26.48
CA SER A 423 -8.79 8.58 -25.88
C SER A 423 -8.34 7.68 -24.73
N ALA A 424 -7.05 7.71 -24.43
CA ALA A 424 -6.49 7.01 -23.29
C ALA A 424 -7.21 7.44 -22.01
N THR A 425 -7.81 6.48 -21.30
CA THR A 425 -8.65 6.77 -20.12
C THR A 425 -8.20 5.95 -18.93
N PHE A 426 -7.78 6.62 -17.87
CA PHE A 426 -7.38 6.00 -16.62
C PHE A 426 -8.54 5.98 -15.61
N TYR A 427 -8.68 4.84 -14.93
CA TYR A 427 -9.56 4.66 -13.78
C TYR A 427 -8.78 4.09 -12.58
N LYS A 428 -9.12 4.59 -11.40
CA LYS A 428 -8.73 4.02 -10.11
C LYS A 428 -9.98 3.48 -9.41
N ILE A 429 -9.90 2.25 -8.95
CA ILE A 429 -10.97 1.56 -8.22
C ILE A 429 -10.45 1.22 -6.84
N GLN A 430 -11.22 1.55 -5.81
CA GLN A 430 -10.93 1.14 -4.44
C GLN A 430 -12.13 0.39 -3.88
N ALA A 431 -11.87 -0.63 -3.07
CA ALA A 431 -12.93 -1.41 -2.44
C ALA A 431 -12.54 -1.95 -1.06
N TYR A 432 -13.52 -2.16 -0.19
CA TYR A 432 -13.37 -2.86 1.09
C TYR A 432 -14.53 -3.83 1.34
N CYS A 433 -14.29 -4.84 2.16
CA CYS A 433 -15.31 -5.74 2.70
C CYS A 433 -15.80 -5.23 4.05
N GLN A 434 -17.08 -5.45 4.34
CA GLN A 434 -17.70 -5.18 5.63
C GLN A 434 -18.48 -6.41 6.10
N ASP A 435 -18.16 -6.88 7.30
CA ASP A 435 -18.83 -8.04 7.92
C ASP A 435 -20.20 -7.65 8.53
N LYS A 436 -20.89 -8.63 9.12
CA LYS A 436 -22.20 -8.41 9.78
C LYS A 436 -22.11 -7.56 11.06
N LYS A 437 -20.93 -7.43 11.65
CA LYS A 437 -20.67 -6.61 12.85
C LYS A 437 -20.30 -5.17 12.48
N GLY A 438 -20.07 -4.91 11.20
CA GLY A 438 -19.73 -3.61 10.65
C GLY A 438 -18.22 -3.36 10.56
N ASN A 439 -17.37 -4.36 10.85
CA ASN A 439 -15.93 -4.25 10.73
C ASN A 439 -15.54 -4.14 9.26
N LYS A 440 -14.59 -3.25 8.96
CA LYS A 440 -14.13 -2.99 7.59
C LYS A 440 -12.74 -3.56 7.37
N SER A 441 -12.52 -4.18 6.21
CA SER A 441 -11.20 -4.60 5.76
C SER A 441 -10.30 -3.40 5.43
N ALA A 442 -9.01 -3.65 5.20
CA ALA A 442 -8.18 -2.71 4.45
C ALA A 442 -8.71 -2.51 3.02
N LEU A 443 -8.33 -1.39 2.40
CA LEU A 443 -8.67 -1.09 1.01
C LEU A 443 -7.88 -1.98 0.05
N ALA A 444 -8.58 -2.60 -0.89
CA ALA A 444 -8.01 -3.10 -2.13
C ALA A 444 -8.02 -1.97 -3.16
N GLU A 445 -6.96 -1.87 -3.97
CA GLU A 445 -6.84 -0.89 -5.04
C GLU A 445 -6.56 -1.60 -6.37
N TYR A 446 -7.23 -1.14 -7.42
CA TYR A 446 -7.01 -1.60 -8.79
C TYR A 446 -6.94 -0.38 -9.72
N ARG A 447 -5.98 -0.40 -10.64
CA ARG A 447 -5.75 0.68 -11.59
C ARG A 447 -5.86 0.11 -12.99
N LEU A 448 -6.45 0.90 -13.89
CA LEU A 448 -6.75 0.48 -15.24
C LEU A 448 -6.57 1.65 -16.20
N ILE A 449 -5.91 1.42 -17.32
CA ILE A 449 -5.88 2.33 -18.46
C ILE A 449 -6.60 1.63 -19.62
N LEU A 450 -7.67 2.25 -20.12
CA LEU A 450 -8.39 1.85 -21.32
C LEU A 450 -7.90 2.71 -22.49
N ASP A 451 -7.30 2.07 -23.48
CA ASP A 451 -6.75 2.73 -24.64
C ASP A 451 -6.76 1.77 -25.83
N GLU A 452 -7.41 2.16 -26.92
CA GLU A 452 -7.54 1.37 -28.15
C GLU A 452 -6.54 1.79 -29.24
N CYS A 453 -5.91 2.96 -29.09
CA CYS A 453 -5.08 3.55 -30.12
C CYS A 453 -3.62 3.70 -29.71
N SER A 454 -3.27 3.76 -28.42
CA SER A 454 -1.88 3.99 -28.00
C SER A 454 -1.11 2.71 -27.66
N PHE A 455 0.09 2.63 -28.22
CA PHE A 455 1.09 1.60 -27.98
C PHE A 455 2.35 2.20 -27.38
N TYR A 456 3.11 1.37 -26.66
CA TYR A 456 4.35 1.75 -25.99
C TYR A 456 5.48 0.84 -26.45
N LEU A 457 6.65 1.43 -26.72
CA LEU A 457 7.86 0.75 -27.19
C LEU A 457 9.04 1.15 -26.31
N ASN A 458 9.66 0.16 -25.65
CA ASN A 458 10.84 0.32 -24.83
C ASN A 458 11.74 -0.92 -24.95
N ALA A 459 12.83 -0.79 -25.71
CA ALA A 459 13.75 -1.90 -25.95
C ALA A 459 14.51 -2.38 -24.70
N SER A 460 14.50 -1.60 -23.61
CA SER A 460 15.14 -1.96 -22.33
C SER A 460 14.18 -2.62 -21.34
N ALA A 461 12.90 -2.80 -21.71
CA ALA A 461 11.95 -3.49 -20.84
C ALA A 461 12.33 -4.97 -20.65
N PRO A 462 12.09 -5.57 -19.46
CA PRO A 462 12.46 -6.95 -19.20
C PRO A 462 11.72 -7.92 -20.13
N SER A 463 12.44 -8.57 -21.04
CA SER A 463 11.93 -9.70 -21.82
C SER A 463 12.04 -10.98 -20.98
N GLY A 464 10.92 -11.53 -20.49
CA GLY A 464 10.94 -12.67 -19.58
C GLY A 464 10.80 -14.03 -20.26
N GLU A 465 11.68 -14.99 -19.94
CA GLU A 465 11.57 -16.42 -20.34
C GLU A 465 10.41 -17.18 -19.64
N ASN A 466 9.72 -16.58 -18.66
CA ASN A 466 8.63 -17.20 -17.88
C ASN A 466 7.37 -16.32 -17.79
N VAL A 467 7.09 -15.50 -18.81
CA VAL A 467 5.89 -14.65 -18.83
C VAL A 467 4.94 -15.21 -19.89
N GLU A 468 3.91 -15.95 -19.46
CA GLU A 468 2.75 -16.34 -20.30
C GLU A 468 1.88 -15.13 -20.73
N MET A 469 2.34 -13.90 -20.51
CA MET A 469 1.70 -12.67 -20.93
C MET A 469 2.51 -12.03 -22.06
N TYR A 470 1.88 -12.00 -23.23
CA TYR A 470 2.37 -11.44 -24.48
C TYR A 470 2.98 -10.03 -24.29
N GLU A 471 4.11 -9.74 -24.95
CA GLU A 471 4.57 -8.36 -25.18
C GLU A 471 3.55 -7.65 -26.07
N GLU A 472 2.46 -7.16 -25.48
CA GLU A 472 1.30 -6.69 -26.24
C GLU A 472 1.34 -5.17 -26.59
N GLY A 473 2.39 -4.41 -26.21
CA GLY A 473 2.51 -2.96 -26.46
C GLY A 473 1.81 -1.94 -25.54
N SER A 474 1.63 -2.17 -24.24
CA SER A 474 0.97 -1.28 -23.27
C SER A 474 2.01 -0.61 -22.39
N TYR A 475 1.56 0.31 -21.56
CA TYR A 475 2.42 0.98 -20.60
C TYR A 475 3.18 0.02 -19.66
N GLU A 476 2.51 -1.00 -19.09
CA GLU A 476 3.15 -1.95 -18.16
C GLU A 476 3.97 -3.04 -18.87
N HIS A 477 3.60 -3.40 -20.10
CA HIS A 477 4.31 -4.37 -20.91
C HIS A 477 4.51 -3.82 -22.33
N PRO A 478 5.45 -2.88 -22.51
CA PRO A 478 5.70 -2.25 -23.81
C PRO A 478 6.25 -3.27 -24.81
N PHE A 479 6.13 -2.98 -26.10
CA PHE A 479 6.87 -3.67 -27.14
C PHE A 479 8.37 -3.48 -26.90
N THR A 480 9.15 -4.50 -27.25
CA THR A 480 10.62 -4.47 -27.11
C THR A 480 11.31 -4.19 -28.45
N SER A 481 10.58 -4.25 -29.56
CA SER A 481 11.10 -4.02 -30.92
C SER A 481 10.15 -3.20 -31.79
N LEU A 482 10.72 -2.48 -32.77
CA LEU A 482 9.95 -1.66 -33.70
C LEU A 482 9.11 -2.52 -34.67
N GLU A 483 9.53 -3.75 -34.91
CA GLU A 483 8.83 -4.77 -35.70
C GLU A 483 7.46 -5.08 -35.09
N GLN A 484 7.43 -5.34 -33.77
CA GLN A 484 6.18 -5.59 -33.04
C GLN A 484 5.26 -4.35 -33.09
N ALA A 485 5.83 -3.17 -32.84
CA ALA A 485 5.07 -1.92 -32.89
C ALA A 485 4.49 -1.66 -34.28
N ALA A 486 5.25 -1.92 -35.35
CA ALA A 486 4.79 -1.75 -36.72
C ALA A 486 3.68 -2.75 -37.11
N GLU A 487 3.78 -4.00 -36.65
CA GLU A 487 2.71 -4.99 -36.84
C GLU A 487 1.41 -4.51 -36.19
N ALA A 488 1.48 -4.01 -34.95
CA ALA A 488 0.34 -3.46 -34.23
C ALA A 488 -0.25 -2.23 -34.93
N ILE A 489 0.57 -1.24 -35.29
CA ILE A 489 0.14 -0.04 -36.03
C ILE A 489 -0.61 -0.42 -37.31
N ASN A 490 -0.09 -1.38 -38.08
CA ASN A 490 -0.68 -1.77 -39.36
C ASN A 490 -1.99 -2.55 -39.21
N SER A 491 -2.29 -3.06 -38.02
CA SER A 491 -3.53 -3.77 -37.70
C SER A 491 -4.69 -2.83 -37.32
N CYS A 492 -4.39 -1.57 -37.01
CA CYS A 492 -5.36 -0.55 -36.58
C CYS A 492 -5.75 0.39 -37.72
N GLU A 493 -6.88 1.10 -37.58
CA GLU A 493 -7.21 2.21 -38.49
C GLU A 493 -6.32 3.43 -38.25
N TYR A 494 -6.06 3.70 -36.97
CA TYR A 494 -5.13 4.72 -36.49
C TYR A 494 -4.43 4.24 -35.22
N ALA A 495 -3.16 4.61 -35.05
CA ALA A 495 -2.38 4.25 -33.86
C ALA A 495 -1.46 5.40 -33.40
N ILE A 496 -1.30 5.54 -32.08
CA ILE A 496 -0.30 6.38 -31.43
C ILE A 496 0.79 5.45 -30.91
N LEU A 497 2.06 5.71 -31.21
CA LEU A 497 3.18 4.96 -30.68
C LEU A 497 4.05 5.88 -29.83
N HIS A 498 4.20 5.52 -28.55
CA HIS A 498 5.12 6.14 -27.63
C HIS A 498 6.43 5.39 -27.58
N VAL A 499 7.50 6.05 -28.01
CA VAL A 499 8.85 5.49 -28.00
C VAL A 499 9.56 5.96 -26.73
N GLN A 500 10.18 5.03 -26.01
CA GLN A 500 10.92 5.30 -24.78
C GLN A 500 12.34 4.73 -24.87
N GLY A 501 13.33 5.60 -24.68
CA GLY A 501 14.74 5.24 -24.69
C GLY A 501 15.30 5.01 -26.09
N ASP A 502 16.41 4.29 -26.16
CA ASP A 502 17.10 4.00 -27.42
C ASP A 502 16.63 2.66 -28.00
N VAL A 503 16.02 2.70 -29.18
CA VAL A 503 15.47 1.52 -29.86
C VAL A 503 16.33 1.16 -31.07
N PRO A 504 17.17 0.11 -30.99
CA PRO A 504 17.90 -0.38 -32.16
C PRO A 504 16.97 -1.16 -33.09
N CYS A 505 17.11 -0.94 -34.40
CA CYS A 505 16.39 -1.70 -35.43
C CYS A 505 17.35 -2.09 -36.57
N SER A 506 17.40 -3.38 -36.92
CA SER A 506 18.21 -3.85 -38.06
C SER A 506 17.36 -4.32 -39.25
N SER A 507 16.04 -4.33 -39.08
CA SER A 507 15.07 -4.77 -40.08
C SER A 507 14.50 -3.61 -40.89
N GLN A 508 13.96 -3.93 -42.06
CA GLN A 508 13.17 -2.99 -42.85
C GLN A 508 11.75 -2.99 -42.30
N ILE A 509 11.31 -1.82 -41.84
CA ILE A 509 10.00 -1.61 -41.23
C ILE A 509 9.08 -0.95 -42.24
N GLN A 510 7.83 -1.41 -42.31
CA GLN A 510 6.80 -0.82 -43.16
C GLN A 510 5.63 -0.32 -42.30
N ILE A 511 5.20 0.91 -42.55
CA ILE A 511 3.96 1.49 -42.03
C ILE A 511 3.05 1.81 -43.22
N ASN A 512 1.81 1.33 -43.16
CA ASN A 512 0.78 1.54 -44.18
C ASN A 512 -0.58 1.98 -43.60
N ARG A 513 -0.60 2.34 -42.32
CA ARG A 513 -1.76 2.90 -41.61
C ARG A 513 -1.45 4.27 -41.05
N ASP A 514 -2.50 5.01 -40.75
CA ASP A 514 -2.37 6.35 -40.20
C ASP A 514 -1.81 6.24 -38.77
N CYS A 515 -0.81 7.04 -38.43
CA CYS A 515 -0.19 6.95 -37.12
C CYS A 515 0.45 8.25 -36.64
N LEU A 516 0.57 8.37 -35.31
CA LEU A 516 1.35 9.39 -34.61
C LEU A 516 2.44 8.70 -33.80
N ILE A 517 3.71 9.06 -34.01
CA ILE A 517 4.85 8.48 -33.30
C ILE A 517 5.51 9.58 -32.46
N ILE A 518 5.53 9.41 -31.14
CA ILE A 518 5.99 10.41 -30.17
C ILE A 518 7.22 9.86 -29.43
N GLY A 519 8.33 10.60 -29.47
CA GLY A 519 9.60 10.17 -28.88
C GLY A 519 9.89 10.71 -27.48
N PHE A 520 9.45 11.92 -27.12
CA PHE A 520 9.88 12.58 -25.87
C PHE A 520 11.42 12.53 -25.67
N GLU A 521 12.18 12.92 -26.70
CA GLU A 521 13.66 12.83 -26.75
C GLU A 521 14.26 11.42 -26.89
N SER A 522 13.43 10.39 -27.10
CA SER A 522 13.86 9.02 -27.40
C SER A 522 14.46 8.86 -28.80
N SER A 523 15.04 7.69 -29.09
CA SER A 523 15.67 7.43 -30.37
C SER A 523 15.29 6.09 -31.01
N ILE A 524 15.23 6.08 -32.35
CA ILE A 524 15.20 4.87 -33.17
C ILE A 524 16.48 4.86 -34.02
N GLU A 525 17.33 3.86 -33.80
CA GLU A 525 18.60 3.70 -34.53
C GLU A 525 18.54 2.52 -35.49
N PHE A 526 18.50 2.83 -36.79
CA PHE A 526 18.57 1.84 -37.87
C PHE A 526 20.01 1.44 -38.18
N THR A 527 20.26 0.13 -38.26
CA THR A 527 21.58 -0.46 -38.56
C THR A 527 21.53 -1.43 -39.73
N GLY A 528 22.68 -1.68 -40.38
CA GLY A 528 22.78 -2.66 -41.46
C GLY A 528 21.88 -2.31 -42.66
N GLN A 529 20.89 -3.18 -42.94
CA GLN A 529 19.90 -2.98 -44.02
C GLN A 529 18.61 -2.31 -43.53
N GLY A 530 18.47 -2.03 -42.23
CA GLY A 530 17.23 -1.55 -41.65
C GLY A 530 16.86 -0.14 -42.13
N SER A 531 15.59 0.10 -42.37
CA SER A 531 15.04 1.36 -42.87
C SER A 531 13.54 1.45 -42.53
N LEU A 532 12.95 2.63 -42.71
CA LEU A 532 11.52 2.84 -42.53
C LEU A 532 10.84 3.18 -43.86
N SER A 533 9.81 2.43 -44.22
CA SER A 533 8.96 2.69 -45.39
C SER A 533 7.56 3.12 -44.94
N ILE A 534 7.06 4.22 -45.49
CA ILE A 534 5.72 4.74 -45.21
C ILE A 534 4.95 4.84 -46.53
N THR A 535 3.91 4.03 -46.70
CA THR A 535 3.18 3.93 -47.97
C THR A 535 1.68 4.08 -47.79
N GLY A 536 1.07 5.07 -48.47
CA GLY A 536 -0.37 5.22 -48.54
C GLY A 536 -1.04 5.67 -47.24
N SER A 537 -0.30 6.33 -46.34
CA SER A 537 -0.79 6.71 -45.01
C SER A 537 -0.47 8.16 -44.63
N LYS A 538 -1.12 8.63 -43.56
CA LYS A 538 -0.78 9.85 -42.85
C LYS A 538 0.05 9.51 -41.61
N ALA A 539 1.30 9.95 -41.57
CA ALA A 539 2.18 9.68 -40.45
C ALA A 539 2.76 10.97 -39.88
N SER A 540 2.66 11.16 -38.56
CA SER A 540 3.25 12.29 -37.86
C SER A 540 4.29 11.79 -36.87
N PHE A 541 5.45 12.46 -36.83
CA PHE A 541 6.54 12.18 -35.90
C PHE A 541 6.80 13.41 -35.06
N LYS A 542 6.82 13.24 -33.73
CA LYS A 542 7.06 14.33 -32.77
C LYS A 542 8.20 13.99 -31.83
N ASP A 543 9.12 14.94 -31.63
CA ASP A 543 10.18 14.91 -30.61
C ASP A 543 10.96 13.59 -30.57
N LEU A 544 11.33 13.09 -31.76
CA LEU A 544 11.96 11.79 -31.95
C LEU A 544 13.27 11.91 -32.74
N ASN A 545 14.30 11.22 -32.28
CA ASN A 545 15.56 11.08 -33.00
C ASN A 545 15.52 9.81 -33.87
N ILE A 546 15.56 9.95 -35.19
CA ILE A 546 15.60 8.80 -36.11
C ILE A 546 16.94 8.80 -36.83
N SER A 547 17.75 7.77 -36.58
CA SER A 547 19.12 7.75 -37.12
C SER A 547 19.41 6.48 -37.91
N LYS A 548 20.34 6.59 -38.87
CA LYS A 548 20.95 5.44 -39.54
C LYS A 548 22.45 5.42 -39.28
N ARG A 549 22.93 4.36 -38.64
CA ARG A 549 24.36 4.14 -38.37
C ARG A 549 24.78 2.79 -38.89
N GLN A 550 26.07 2.63 -39.19
CA GLN A 550 26.63 1.35 -39.66
C GLN A 550 25.86 0.77 -40.87
N SER A 551 25.45 1.64 -41.81
CA SER A 551 24.68 1.23 -42.99
C SER A 551 25.45 0.25 -43.87
N SER A 552 24.74 -0.71 -44.46
CA SER A 552 25.27 -1.53 -45.54
C SER A 552 25.58 -0.67 -46.79
N LYS A 553 26.37 -1.20 -47.72
CA LYS A 553 26.61 -0.55 -49.04
C LYS A 553 25.37 -0.54 -49.95
N GLU A 554 24.41 -1.43 -49.69
CA GLU A 554 23.21 -1.60 -50.52
C GLU A 554 22.06 -0.72 -50.05
N SER A 555 22.03 -0.39 -48.75
CA SER A 555 21.02 0.47 -48.16
C SER A 555 21.37 1.94 -48.37
N LYS A 556 20.69 2.59 -49.32
CA LYS A 556 20.94 3.99 -49.67
C LYS A 556 20.05 5.01 -48.96
N ASN A 557 18.99 4.57 -48.27
CA ASN A 557 18.03 5.47 -47.62
C ASN A 557 17.80 5.16 -46.14
N LEU A 558 17.38 6.16 -45.36
CA LEU A 558 16.84 5.97 -44.02
C LEU A 558 15.31 5.80 -44.07
N LEU A 559 14.61 6.71 -44.76
CA LEU A 559 13.17 6.70 -44.98
C LEU A 559 12.81 6.60 -46.46
N GLN A 560 11.79 5.82 -46.76
CA GLN A 560 11.14 5.73 -48.07
C GLN A 560 9.66 6.06 -47.95
N ILE A 561 9.21 7.14 -48.57
CA ILE A 561 7.85 7.67 -48.41
C ILE A 561 7.14 7.70 -49.77
N LYS A 562 6.00 7.02 -49.89
CA LYS A 562 5.29 6.89 -51.16
C LYS A 562 3.79 7.08 -51.00
N ASN A 563 3.19 7.96 -51.81
CA ASN A 563 1.75 8.26 -51.79
C ASN A 563 1.22 8.61 -50.38
N SER A 564 2.02 9.33 -49.59
CA SER A 564 1.75 9.56 -48.16
C SER A 564 1.71 11.05 -47.82
N ASN A 565 1.16 11.39 -46.65
CA ASN A 565 1.34 12.70 -46.03
C ASN A 565 2.12 12.51 -44.75
N VAL A 566 3.33 13.06 -44.66
CA VAL A 566 4.22 12.83 -43.52
C VAL A 566 4.69 14.14 -42.92
N GLU A 567 4.57 14.26 -41.61
CA GLU A 567 4.97 15.43 -40.83
C GLU A 567 6.04 15.06 -39.79
N PHE A 568 7.06 15.90 -39.69
CA PHE A 568 8.10 15.83 -38.65
C PHE A 568 8.11 17.15 -37.88
N GLU A 569 7.91 17.07 -36.57
CA GLU A 569 7.90 18.21 -35.66
C GLU A 569 8.89 17.97 -34.52
N GLY A 570 9.87 18.85 -34.35
CA GLY A 570 10.87 18.72 -33.27
C GLY A 570 11.79 17.48 -33.40
N CYS A 571 11.84 16.83 -34.57
CA CYS A 571 12.64 15.63 -34.78
C CYS A 571 14.11 15.93 -35.15
N GLU A 572 14.97 14.92 -35.02
CA GLU A 572 16.30 14.91 -35.67
C GLU A 572 16.44 13.64 -36.53
N LEU A 573 16.58 13.83 -37.85
CA LEU A 573 16.86 12.75 -38.79
C LEU A 573 18.35 12.78 -39.14
N SER A 574 19.06 11.69 -38.91
CA SER A 574 20.50 11.63 -39.19
C SER A 574 20.95 10.32 -39.84
N GLY A 575 22.01 10.37 -40.64
CA GLY A 575 22.47 9.18 -41.36
C GLY A 575 23.92 9.22 -41.79
N VAL A 576 24.63 8.12 -41.58
CA VAL A 576 26.01 7.92 -42.05
C VAL A 576 26.07 6.73 -43.00
N PHE A 577 26.45 7.00 -44.26
CA PHE A 577 26.40 6.03 -45.35
C PHE A 577 27.81 5.77 -45.94
N PRO A 578 28.21 4.51 -46.17
CA PRO A 578 29.53 4.18 -46.71
C PRO A 578 29.68 4.49 -48.21
N GLY A 579 28.62 4.90 -48.91
CA GLY A 579 28.60 5.14 -50.35
C GLY A 579 27.75 6.34 -50.72
N ASP A 580 26.61 6.10 -51.37
CA ASP A 580 25.56 7.09 -51.56
C ASP A 580 24.60 7.05 -50.36
N GLY A 581 24.09 8.19 -49.92
CA GLY A 581 23.21 8.28 -48.77
C GLY A 581 22.09 9.31 -48.96
N ILE A 582 20.86 8.90 -48.73
CA ILE A 582 19.66 9.74 -48.77
C ILE A 582 18.95 9.59 -47.41
N LEU A 583 18.59 10.67 -46.70
CA LEU A 583 17.78 10.48 -45.50
C LEU A 583 16.34 10.15 -45.87
N VAL A 584 15.71 11.02 -46.65
CA VAL A 584 14.31 10.86 -47.06
C VAL A 584 14.24 10.73 -48.57
N ASP A 585 13.78 9.58 -49.06
CA ASP A 585 13.45 9.35 -50.46
C ASP A 585 11.92 9.32 -50.62
N SER A 586 11.37 10.21 -51.44
CA SER A 586 9.94 10.48 -51.48
C SER A 586 9.37 10.49 -52.89
N VAL A 587 8.21 9.85 -53.07
CA VAL A 587 7.48 9.80 -54.36
C VAL A 587 6.02 10.15 -54.15
N ASP A 588 5.51 11.11 -54.92
CA ASP A 588 4.11 11.54 -54.94
C ASP A 588 3.52 11.75 -53.52
N SER A 589 4.30 12.36 -52.63
CA SER A 589 3.95 12.51 -51.20
C SER A 589 4.07 13.96 -50.75
N ASN A 590 3.29 14.33 -49.73
CA ASN A 590 3.40 15.64 -49.10
C ASN A 590 4.22 15.51 -47.82
N LEU A 591 5.23 16.36 -47.66
CA LEU A 591 6.13 16.36 -46.52
C LEU A 591 6.11 17.70 -45.82
N ALA A 592 6.05 17.67 -44.49
CA ALA A 592 6.19 18.84 -43.64
C ALA A 592 7.31 18.62 -42.62
N PHE A 593 8.21 19.59 -42.50
CA PHE A 593 9.29 19.60 -41.53
C PHE A 593 9.24 20.90 -40.75
N THR A 594 8.98 20.83 -39.45
CA THR A 594 8.93 21.98 -38.55
C THR A 594 9.91 21.77 -37.41
N ALA A 595 10.78 22.75 -37.15
CA ALA A 595 11.77 22.67 -36.07
C ALA A 595 12.61 21.37 -36.09
N THR A 596 12.89 20.85 -37.30
CA THR A 596 13.49 19.53 -37.50
C THR A 596 14.93 19.64 -38.02
N GLY A 597 15.83 18.82 -37.48
CA GLY A 597 17.19 18.66 -37.99
C GLY A 597 17.31 17.52 -39.01
N LEU A 598 18.08 17.75 -40.07
CA LEU A 598 18.34 16.78 -41.15
C LEU A 598 19.85 16.73 -41.41
N THR A 599 20.53 15.66 -41.00
CA THR A 599 22.00 15.57 -41.10
C THR A 599 22.45 14.30 -41.83
N VAL A 600 23.05 14.44 -43.00
CA VAL A 600 23.56 13.30 -43.80
C VAL A 600 25.06 13.38 -44.04
N ASN A 601 25.74 12.26 -43.84
CA ASN A 601 27.13 12.07 -44.22
C ASN A 601 27.25 10.84 -45.13
N ALA A 602 27.90 11.01 -46.28
CA ALA A 602 28.17 9.91 -47.21
C ALA A 602 29.52 10.08 -47.90
N GLN A 603 30.07 9.01 -48.48
CA GLN A 603 31.37 9.10 -49.17
C GLN A 603 31.27 9.70 -50.58
N LYS A 604 30.24 9.31 -51.35
CA LYS A 604 30.12 9.68 -52.78
C LYS A 604 29.05 10.75 -52.98
N TYR A 605 27.80 10.38 -52.77
CA TYR A 605 26.65 11.27 -52.92
C TYR A 605 25.87 11.35 -51.61
N SER A 606 25.48 12.55 -51.19
CA SER A 606 24.61 12.73 -50.03
C SER A 606 23.43 13.63 -50.33
N SER A 607 22.26 13.25 -49.82
CA SER A 607 21.07 14.09 -49.83
C SER A 607 20.21 13.96 -48.58
N CYS A 608 19.73 15.09 -48.06
CA CYS A 608 18.77 15.07 -46.95
C CYS A 608 17.39 14.66 -47.46
N LEU A 609 16.99 15.18 -48.62
CA LEU A 609 15.70 14.88 -49.23
C LEU A 609 15.84 14.73 -50.74
N SER A 610 15.44 13.57 -51.25
CA SER A 610 15.20 13.32 -52.67
C SER A 610 13.70 13.14 -52.87
N SER A 611 13.06 13.97 -53.67
CA SER A 611 11.61 13.94 -53.88
C SER A 611 11.24 13.99 -55.36
N SER A 612 10.30 13.13 -55.76
CA SER A 612 9.68 13.13 -57.08
C SER A 612 8.15 13.29 -56.95
N GLY A 613 7.65 14.49 -57.21
CA GLY A 613 6.24 14.85 -57.06
C GLY A 613 5.84 15.19 -55.62
N GLY A 614 4.72 15.91 -55.48
CA GLY A 614 4.15 16.30 -54.19
C GLY A 614 4.60 17.67 -53.68
N LYS A 615 4.23 17.99 -52.44
CA LYS A 615 4.49 19.29 -51.79
C LYS A 615 5.40 19.13 -50.58
N ILE A 616 6.46 19.94 -50.51
CA ILE A 616 7.41 19.97 -49.40
C ILE A 616 7.29 21.32 -48.70
N VAL A 617 7.02 21.31 -47.40
CA VAL A 617 6.94 22.52 -46.56
C VAL A 617 7.95 22.41 -45.42
N CYS A 618 8.86 23.37 -45.33
CA CYS A 618 9.87 23.42 -44.28
C CYS A 618 9.84 24.75 -43.54
N ARG A 619 9.82 24.70 -42.21
CA ARG A 619 9.88 25.88 -41.34
C ARG A 619 10.87 25.65 -40.21
N ASN A 620 11.79 26.60 -40.01
CA ASN A 620 12.76 26.52 -38.93
C ASN A 620 13.54 25.20 -38.91
N ILE A 621 14.00 24.73 -40.08
CA ILE A 621 14.77 23.49 -40.17
C ILE A 621 16.27 23.77 -40.22
N ARG A 622 17.07 22.77 -39.85
CA ARG A 622 18.52 22.75 -40.06
C ARG A 622 18.88 21.54 -40.91
N SER A 623 19.27 21.78 -42.16
CA SER A 623 19.67 20.74 -43.09
C SER A 623 21.17 20.78 -43.37
N THR A 624 21.90 19.70 -43.09
CA THR A 624 23.34 19.58 -43.34
C THR A 624 23.64 18.32 -44.16
N SER A 625 24.37 18.48 -45.26
CA SER A 625 24.81 17.35 -46.10
C SER A 625 26.31 17.40 -46.38
N SER A 626 26.97 16.24 -46.35
CA SER A 626 28.42 16.11 -46.47
C SER A 626 28.83 14.87 -47.27
N SER A 627 29.51 15.07 -48.40
CA SER A 627 30.02 14.02 -49.31
C SER A 627 30.89 14.60 -50.42
N LEU A 628 31.38 13.80 -51.38
CA LEU A 628 32.04 14.33 -52.58
C LEU A 628 31.09 15.21 -53.41
N ASP A 629 29.90 14.68 -53.74
CA ASP A 629 28.82 15.42 -54.41
C ASP A 629 27.62 15.50 -53.47
N SER A 630 27.16 16.69 -53.11
CA SER A 630 26.16 16.85 -52.05
C SER A 630 25.03 17.80 -52.43
N VAL A 631 23.80 17.38 -52.18
CA VAL A 631 22.61 18.22 -52.38
C VAL A 631 21.71 18.08 -51.17
N ASN A 632 21.38 19.14 -50.43
CA ASN A 632 20.44 18.98 -49.33
C ASN A 632 19.10 18.47 -49.87
N PHE A 633 18.43 19.25 -50.72
CA PHE A 633 17.13 18.90 -51.31
C PHE A 633 17.22 18.77 -52.82
N ASN A 634 16.93 17.58 -53.36
CA ASN A 634 16.72 17.35 -54.78
C ASN A 634 15.23 17.12 -55.04
N VAL A 635 14.59 18.00 -55.82
CA VAL A 635 13.14 17.99 -56.03
C VAL A 635 12.79 17.99 -57.51
N VAL A 636 12.11 16.93 -57.93
CA VAL A 636 11.66 16.69 -59.30
C VAL A 636 10.13 16.78 -59.36
N LYS A 637 9.57 17.62 -60.24
CA LYS A 637 8.11 17.78 -60.43
C LYS A 637 7.33 18.12 -59.14
N GLY A 638 7.96 18.78 -58.17
CA GLY A 638 7.37 19.10 -56.87
C GLY A 638 7.25 20.59 -56.60
N ASP A 639 6.50 20.93 -55.55
CA ASP A 639 6.38 22.28 -55.02
C ASP A 639 7.09 22.37 -53.66
N VAL A 640 8.03 23.31 -53.52
CA VAL A 640 8.87 23.49 -52.34
C VAL A 640 8.58 24.84 -51.70
N ASP A 641 8.28 24.85 -50.41
CA ASP A 641 8.07 26.06 -49.61
C ASP A 641 8.96 26.00 -48.37
N VAL A 642 9.94 26.89 -48.28
CA VAL A 642 10.98 26.85 -47.24
C VAL A 642 11.14 28.23 -46.64
N SER A 643 10.96 28.31 -45.32
CA SER A 643 11.08 29.57 -44.59
C SER A 643 11.91 29.45 -43.32
N THR A 644 12.66 30.51 -43.01
CA THR A 644 13.39 30.69 -41.75
C THR A 644 14.30 29.50 -41.42
N SER A 645 14.97 28.94 -42.42
CA SER A 645 15.71 27.66 -42.30
C SER A 645 17.19 27.77 -42.67
N ASP A 646 18.01 26.88 -42.12
CA ASP A 646 19.45 26.82 -42.35
C ASP A 646 19.82 25.60 -43.22
N PHE A 647 20.59 25.85 -44.28
CA PHE A 647 21.13 24.83 -45.18
C PHE A 647 22.65 24.90 -45.17
N SER A 648 23.31 23.78 -44.95
CA SER A 648 24.77 23.67 -44.87
C SER A 648 25.28 22.52 -45.74
N ILE A 649 26.24 22.83 -46.62
CA ILE A 649 26.89 21.85 -47.49
C ILE A 649 28.38 21.82 -47.27
N ILE A 650 28.93 20.61 -47.13
CA ILE A 650 30.36 20.35 -47.08
C ILE A 650 30.69 19.33 -48.17
N ALA A 651 31.20 19.79 -49.31
CA ALA A 651 31.40 18.90 -50.46
C ALA A 651 32.51 19.32 -51.42
N ASN A 652 32.79 18.49 -52.43
CA ASN A 652 33.60 18.92 -53.57
C ASN A 652 32.75 19.71 -54.55
N LEU A 653 31.59 19.16 -54.94
CA LEU A 653 30.54 19.83 -55.71
C LEU A 653 29.21 19.71 -54.97
N GLY A 654 28.32 20.68 -55.15
CA GLY A 654 26.98 20.60 -54.55
C GLY A 654 26.15 21.86 -54.71
N CYS A 655 24.88 21.76 -54.34
CA CYS A 655 23.93 22.89 -54.20
C CYS A 655 22.94 22.59 -53.07
N ALA A 656 22.41 23.59 -52.38
CA ALA A 656 21.48 23.35 -51.29
C ALA A 656 20.14 22.81 -51.80
N ILE A 657 19.61 23.41 -52.86
CA ILE A 657 18.34 22.98 -53.46
C ILE A 657 18.51 22.82 -54.97
N GLU A 658 18.23 21.62 -55.46
CA GLU A 658 18.19 21.23 -56.87
C GLU A 658 16.73 21.09 -57.33
N LEU A 659 16.34 21.81 -58.38
CA LEU A 659 14.96 21.86 -58.88
C LEU A 659 14.87 21.41 -60.34
N VAL A 660 14.12 20.33 -60.60
CA VAL A 660 13.88 19.77 -61.94
C VAL A 660 12.38 19.73 -62.24
N LYS A 661 11.90 20.61 -63.13
CA LYS A 661 10.47 20.82 -63.42
C LYS A 661 9.64 21.12 -62.17
N SER A 662 10.23 21.85 -61.23
CA SER A 662 9.71 22.09 -59.88
C SER A 662 9.50 23.58 -59.63
N LYS A 663 8.70 23.91 -58.61
CA LYS A 663 8.52 25.29 -58.13
C LYS A 663 9.04 25.45 -56.72
N ALA A 664 9.61 26.61 -56.41
CA ALA A 664 10.10 26.91 -55.07
C ALA A 664 9.70 28.30 -54.58
N SER A 665 9.36 28.42 -53.30
CA SER A 665 9.23 29.67 -52.55
C SER A 665 10.21 29.63 -51.39
N LEU A 666 11.11 30.62 -51.34
CA LEU A 666 12.24 30.66 -50.42
C LEU A 666 12.24 32.00 -49.67
N GLU A 667 11.99 31.98 -48.37
CA GLU A 667 11.92 33.17 -47.53
C GLU A 667 12.80 33.09 -46.28
N GLU A 668 13.66 34.10 -46.07
CA GLU A 668 14.42 34.28 -44.81
C GLU A 668 15.32 33.09 -44.42
N ASN A 669 15.88 32.39 -45.40
CA ASN A 669 16.75 31.22 -45.16
C ASN A 669 18.23 31.59 -45.21
N ASN A 670 19.07 30.80 -44.53
CA ASN A 670 20.52 30.89 -44.62
C ASN A 670 21.08 29.69 -45.39
N PHE A 671 21.91 29.97 -46.40
CA PHE A 671 22.58 28.95 -47.20
C PHE A 671 24.09 29.07 -47.03
N TYR A 672 24.71 28.06 -46.45
CA TYR A 672 26.14 27.97 -46.20
C TYR A 672 26.77 26.83 -47.02
N ALA A 673 27.92 27.11 -47.63
CA ALA A 673 28.69 26.11 -48.36
C ALA A 673 30.19 26.14 -48.04
N LYS A 674 30.77 24.95 -47.95
CA LYS A 674 32.21 24.73 -47.96
C LYS A 674 32.54 23.78 -49.12
N LEU A 675 32.79 24.35 -50.29
CA LEU A 675 33.09 23.62 -51.52
C LEU A 675 34.58 23.60 -51.83
N SER A 676 35.15 22.44 -52.17
CA SER A 676 36.56 22.35 -52.57
C SER A 676 36.83 22.59 -54.06
N ALA A 677 35.84 22.35 -54.94
CA ALA A 677 35.94 22.70 -56.36
C ALA A 677 35.21 24.02 -56.67
N LYS A 678 35.82 24.82 -57.55
CA LYS A 678 35.20 26.05 -58.06
C LYS A 678 34.31 25.71 -59.25
N SER A 679 33.00 25.96 -59.14
CA SER A 679 32.02 25.76 -60.22
C SER A 679 31.39 27.10 -60.59
N LYS A 680 31.62 27.59 -61.81
CA LYS A 680 31.01 28.86 -62.28
C LYS A 680 29.50 28.76 -62.56
N THR A 681 28.90 27.57 -62.44
CA THR A 681 27.55 27.28 -62.94
C THR A 681 26.57 26.78 -61.87
N HIS A 682 27.00 26.60 -60.62
CA HIS A 682 26.17 26.03 -59.56
C HIS A 682 26.14 26.99 -58.35
N GLY A 683 24.99 27.65 -58.15
CA GLY A 683 24.72 28.44 -56.95
C GLY A 683 24.07 27.60 -55.84
N ALA A 684 23.72 28.26 -54.72
CA ALA A 684 23.03 27.61 -53.61
C ALA A 684 21.71 26.95 -54.02
N VAL A 685 21.00 27.56 -54.98
CA VAL A 685 19.82 26.99 -55.63
C VAL A 685 20.17 26.78 -57.09
N TRP A 686 20.06 25.55 -57.56
CA TRP A 686 20.21 25.19 -58.96
C TRP A 686 18.85 24.76 -59.52
N ASN A 687 18.51 25.23 -60.71
CA ASN A 687 17.23 24.93 -61.34
C ASN A 687 17.38 24.72 -62.86
N GLU A 688 16.67 23.73 -63.39
CA GLU A 688 16.54 23.52 -64.84
C GLU A 688 15.68 24.63 -65.49
N ALA A 689 15.71 24.74 -66.82
CA ALA A 689 14.97 25.76 -67.57
C ALA A 689 13.44 25.74 -67.32
N ASP A 690 12.88 24.57 -67.03
CA ASP A 690 11.45 24.36 -66.77
C ASP A 690 11.08 24.49 -65.28
N SER A 691 12.01 24.93 -64.42
CA SER A 691 11.80 25.11 -62.98
C SER A 691 11.71 26.59 -62.60
N PHE A 692 10.84 26.93 -61.63
CA PHE A 692 10.53 28.32 -61.27
C PHE A 692 10.74 28.59 -59.77
N VAL A 693 11.59 29.57 -59.44
CA VAL A 693 11.63 30.16 -58.10
C VAL A 693 10.63 31.31 -58.07
N LEU A 694 9.48 31.09 -57.42
CA LEU A 694 8.35 32.01 -57.36
C LEU A 694 8.60 33.16 -56.38
N VAL A 695 9.20 32.83 -55.23
CA VAL A 695 9.57 33.79 -54.19
C VAL A 695 11.02 33.55 -53.78
N ASN A 696 11.80 34.61 -53.71
CA ASN A 696 13.17 34.60 -53.20
C ASN A 696 13.39 35.91 -52.42
N LYS A 697 13.16 35.89 -51.12
CA LYS A 697 13.14 37.09 -50.27
C LYS A 697 13.91 36.85 -48.97
N GLY A 698 14.78 37.79 -48.59
CA GLY A 698 15.46 37.77 -47.29
C GLY A 698 16.46 36.62 -47.09
N ASN A 699 16.79 35.87 -48.13
CA ASN A 699 17.74 34.75 -48.04
C ASN A 699 19.19 35.25 -48.01
N ASN A 700 20.03 34.60 -47.20
CA ASN A 700 21.47 34.85 -47.08
C ASN A 700 22.28 33.71 -47.71
N PHE A 701 23.36 34.04 -48.41
CA PHE A 701 24.19 33.08 -49.12
C PHE A 701 25.67 33.28 -48.78
N GLU A 702 26.30 32.29 -48.15
CA GLU A 702 27.71 32.30 -47.77
C GLU A 702 28.46 31.09 -48.32
N GLY A 703 29.67 31.31 -48.85
CA GLY A 703 30.55 30.22 -49.32
C GLY A 703 30.25 29.68 -50.73
N TRP A 704 29.30 30.30 -51.43
CA TRP A 704 28.98 30.05 -52.84
C TRP A 704 29.79 31.04 -53.72
N GLN A 705 30.79 30.57 -54.49
CA GLN A 705 31.67 31.40 -55.35
C GLN A 705 31.59 31.05 -56.83
#